data_AF-A0A6B0XII5-F1
#
_entry.id   AF-A0A6B0XII5-F1
#
_cell.length_a   1.000
_cell.length_b   1.000
_cell.length_c   1.000
_cell.angle_alpha   90.00
_cell.angle_beta   90.00
_cell.angle_gamma   90.00
#
_symmetry.space_group_name_H-M   'P 1'
#
loop_
_entity.id
_entity.type
_entity.pdbx_description
1 polymer ?
#
loop_
_entity_poly.entity_id
_entity_poly.type
_entity_poly.pdbx_seq_one_letter_code
_entity_poly.pdbx_strand_id
1 'polypeptide(L)'
;MLAQINKKLWDWLTIWNVFLAKMERDTALQRNEHRLLIFFHGYSLAHVIRPLVVARALRQRGYEVLFAGRGPHAQRIADEGFPLYDVETMPQQRMDEHLARGVYNYYDDEWIKRCVEAEQALVRQVQPSLLIADLRPTLRLTAALEGIDIAFIDAAYNLPNYSSPIRLPDYFPRQAGCFDEYLTQNFAEQRPHRSAFLMADVPQFHPSAGPVPSSHHYVGPLIEDEPIADEPPAALSDEGWNTSLPLIYFNAGSTGVDDRFLPAVLRALAPLPYRLLVTTAGRYTVEAPSANVRIVDYLPARLAMRQAALFIGIGGIGSIYHALTEGVPIIGAPEHLDQEYHLNRVRDLGLGLKLSRQHFAHPKDILHQVRYLFDHYDEFSTRCAAFAKHMSTYKGGETAADVIDSLIYHNDSFDQDNMVSEDEFIRHLYPLTGTSSLPTLRALLAEARQRGIPHVQQGRLVWYDKRTSWNWLYDHEPRFFELDYRMREQMRAPFLAHRNGKLEARQASQRYQLTYTYKAHVASCETTGAARLFLPYPLRLPQQPVVELTACNPSELRPYLSPHAGFFYAYPCSIEPADETLEFSYSCEIEVHNLPMAGRVSEPLTPSEHRHYTEVEDSLGQSRLVLDFLAGLHLDEPSLSDVDKARRLYENLARSKRFQKTNEKCQCLACSTSMTLNDDSGHCITLSRAYMAMCRLLGIPAREVTGGLAVAPQGPDRYGISTYDNPIFGHTWVELYTSETGWLPVEFHGIALGSHAMTADNVADPLLRQRIEDHSEAFLDYYFGHLDCHRVMCSKSVLDIPQLMVPNPNAATEPNRPLTMPEGLHYECHLTLECR
;
A
#
# COMPACT_ATOMS: atom_id res chain seq x y z
N MET A 1 49.67 -42.80 -2.97
CA MET A 1 49.25 -41.50 -3.50
C MET A 1 47.74 -41.31 -3.47
N LEU A 2 46.95 -42.15 -4.16
CA LEU A 2 45.46 -42.10 -4.13
C LEU A 2 44.85 -42.20 -2.72
N ALA A 3 45.37 -43.07 -1.85
CA ALA A 3 44.90 -43.19 -0.46
C ALA A 3 45.18 -41.94 0.41
N GLN A 4 46.27 -41.21 0.14
CA GLN A 4 46.59 -39.96 0.85
C GLN A 4 45.73 -38.78 0.37
N ILE A 5 45.37 -38.76 -0.91
CA ILE A 5 44.44 -37.77 -1.48
C ILE A 5 43.04 -37.98 -0.90
N ASN A 6 42.58 -39.23 -0.81
CA ASN A 6 41.27 -39.57 -0.24
C ASN A 6 41.15 -39.20 1.25
N LYS A 7 42.23 -39.40 2.03
CA LYS A 7 42.27 -39.02 3.44
C LYS A 7 42.20 -37.50 3.63
N LYS A 8 42.96 -36.71 2.84
CA LYS A 8 42.90 -35.24 2.89
C LYS A 8 41.53 -34.69 2.50
N LEU A 9 40.87 -35.29 1.51
CA LEU A 9 39.50 -34.93 1.10
C LEU A 9 38.48 -35.21 2.20
N TRP A 10 38.59 -36.37 2.86
CA TRP A 10 37.75 -36.71 4.02
C TRP A 10 37.97 -35.78 5.20
N ASP A 11 39.24 -35.45 5.52
CA ASP A 11 39.55 -34.50 6.59
C ASP A 11 38.98 -33.11 6.27
N TRP A 12 39.04 -32.67 5.00
CA TRP A 12 38.45 -31.40 4.55
C TRP A 12 36.93 -31.39 4.63
N LEU A 13 36.27 -32.46 4.17
CA LEU A 13 34.81 -32.63 4.28
C LEU A 13 34.36 -32.66 5.75
N THR A 14 35.15 -33.29 6.63
CA THR A 14 34.85 -33.33 8.07
C THR A 14 34.99 -31.95 8.70
N ILE A 15 36.05 -31.20 8.37
CA ILE A 15 36.23 -29.80 8.84
C ILE A 15 35.11 -28.90 8.32
N TRP A 16 34.73 -29.06 7.05
CA TRP A 16 33.64 -28.29 6.44
C TRP A 16 32.29 -28.62 7.09
N ASN A 17 32.00 -29.89 7.37
CA ASN A 17 30.79 -30.30 8.09
C ASN A 17 30.77 -29.77 9.54
N VAL A 18 31.92 -29.73 10.22
CA VAL A 18 32.02 -29.13 11.57
C VAL A 18 31.82 -27.61 11.51
N PHE A 19 32.35 -26.94 10.48
CA PHE A 19 32.16 -25.51 10.27
C PHE A 19 30.70 -25.17 9.95
N LEU A 20 30.05 -25.92 9.05
CA LEU A 20 28.63 -25.76 8.75
C LEU A 20 27.75 -26.03 9.98
N ALA A 21 28.01 -27.12 10.71
CA ALA A 21 27.28 -27.42 11.94
C ALA A 21 27.49 -26.38 13.04
N LYS A 22 28.66 -25.72 13.08
CA LYS A 22 28.90 -24.59 13.98
C LYS A 22 28.10 -23.36 13.53
N MET A 23 28.13 -23.02 12.25
CA MET A 23 27.40 -21.89 11.70
C MET A 23 25.88 -22.05 11.89
N GLU A 24 25.33 -23.23 11.61
CA GLU A 24 23.93 -23.57 11.88
C GLU A 24 23.57 -23.43 13.36
N ARG A 25 24.45 -23.87 14.27
CA ARG A 25 24.27 -23.68 15.72
C ARG A 25 24.31 -22.22 16.12
N ASP A 26 25.27 -21.45 15.62
CA ASP A 26 25.42 -20.02 15.94
C ASP A 26 24.20 -19.24 15.43
N THR A 27 23.67 -19.56 14.24
CA THR A 27 22.41 -18.97 13.74
C THR A 27 21.19 -19.43 14.54
N ALA A 28 21.11 -20.70 14.95
CA ALA A 28 20.02 -21.18 15.81
C ALA A 28 20.04 -20.54 17.20
N LEU A 29 21.24 -20.25 17.75
CA LEU A 29 21.46 -19.50 18.98
C LEU A 29 21.18 -17.99 18.85
N GLN A 30 20.93 -17.48 17.64
CA GLN A 30 20.41 -16.12 17.42
C GLN A 30 18.89 -16.16 17.27
N ARG A 31 18.35 -17.16 16.56
CA ARG A 31 16.89 -17.34 16.39
C ARG A 31 16.14 -17.54 17.69
N ASN A 32 16.73 -18.23 18.66
CA ASN A 32 16.11 -18.43 19.98
C ASN A 32 16.03 -17.14 20.82
N GLU A 33 16.74 -16.07 20.46
CA GLU A 33 16.65 -14.76 21.10
C GLU A 33 15.43 -13.97 20.60
N HIS A 34 14.88 -14.35 19.45
CA HIS A 34 13.69 -13.73 18.87
C HIS A 34 12.40 -14.43 19.32
N ARG A 35 11.53 -13.67 19.97
CA ARG A 35 10.18 -14.09 20.36
C ARG A 35 9.18 -13.73 19.26
N LEU A 36 8.54 -14.73 18.68
CA LEU A 36 7.50 -14.55 17.65
C LEU A 36 6.14 -14.78 18.29
N LEU A 37 5.27 -13.77 18.22
CA LEU A 37 3.93 -13.85 18.83
C LEU A 37 2.85 -13.97 17.76
N ILE A 38 2.20 -15.13 17.71
CA ILE A 38 1.19 -15.48 16.72
C ILE A 38 -0.21 -15.29 17.30
N PHE A 39 -0.97 -14.37 16.72
CA PHE A 39 -2.37 -14.13 17.05
C PHE A 39 -3.29 -14.92 16.12
N PHE A 40 -4.29 -15.57 16.73
CA PHE A 40 -5.19 -16.46 16.02
C PHE A 40 -6.63 -16.33 16.53
N HIS A 41 -7.59 -16.86 15.75
CA HIS A 41 -9.00 -16.88 16.12
C HIS A 41 -9.49 -18.30 16.42
N GLY A 42 -9.56 -18.65 17.71
CA GLY A 42 -9.76 -20.03 18.19
C GLY A 42 -11.18 -20.61 18.07
N TYR A 43 -12.14 -19.88 17.50
CA TYR A 43 -13.50 -20.40 17.23
C TYR A 43 -13.64 -21.05 15.86
N SER A 44 -12.65 -20.89 14.99
CA SER A 44 -12.58 -21.57 13.69
C SER A 44 -11.33 -22.41 13.59
N LEU A 45 -11.49 -23.71 13.33
CA LEU A 45 -10.37 -24.64 13.23
C LEU A 45 -9.36 -24.23 12.14
N ALA A 46 -9.83 -23.69 11.00
CA ALA A 46 -8.96 -23.21 9.94
C ALA A 46 -8.02 -22.10 10.41
N HIS A 47 -8.50 -21.25 11.33
CA HIS A 47 -7.73 -20.16 11.91
C HIS A 47 -6.90 -20.56 13.13
N VAL A 48 -6.78 -21.86 13.38
CA VAL A 48 -5.82 -22.47 14.33
C VAL A 48 -4.77 -23.27 13.55
N ILE A 49 -5.19 -23.99 12.50
CA ILE A 49 -4.30 -24.84 11.71
C ILE A 49 -3.28 -24.04 10.89
N ARG A 50 -3.68 -22.97 10.18
CA ARG A 50 -2.71 -22.19 9.37
C ARG A 50 -1.60 -21.61 10.25
N PRO A 51 -1.93 -20.96 11.39
CA PRO A 51 -0.92 -20.54 12.38
C PRO A 51 -0.03 -21.67 12.88
N LEU A 52 -0.59 -22.84 13.19
CA LEU A 52 0.19 -24.00 13.67
C LEU A 52 1.18 -24.52 12.64
N VAL A 53 0.79 -24.60 11.37
CA VAL A 53 1.68 -25.01 10.28
C VAL A 53 2.91 -24.09 10.19
N VAL A 54 2.69 -22.77 10.27
CA VAL A 54 3.77 -21.77 10.28
C VAL A 54 4.61 -21.90 11.56
N ALA A 55 3.97 -22.03 12.73
CA ALA A 55 4.66 -22.16 14.02
C ALA A 55 5.55 -23.40 14.11
N ARG A 56 5.12 -24.54 13.56
CA ARG A 56 5.92 -25.76 13.51
C ARG A 56 7.21 -25.55 12.71
N ALA A 57 7.13 -24.92 11.54
CA ALA A 57 8.30 -24.61 10.72
C ALA A 57 9.24 -23.62 11.44
N LEU A 58 8.70 -22.55 12.04
CA LEU A 58 9.48 -21.58 12.82
C LEU A 58 10.17 -22.23 14.04
N ARG A 59 9.47 -23.09 14.79
CA ARG A 59 10.03 -23.84 15.92
C ARG A 59 11.14 -24.79 15.47
N GLN A 60 10.98 -25.45 14.32
CA GLN A 60 12.04 -26.31 13.75
C GLN A 60 13.30 -25.51 13.38
N ARG A 61 13.16 -24.23 13.02
CA ARG A 61 14.29 -23.31 12.77
C ARG A 61 14.95 -22.75 14.03
N GLY A 62 14.35 -22.96 15.20
CA GLY A 62 14.90 -22.56 16.50
C GLY A 62 14.30 -21.29 17.11
N TYR A 63 13.22 -20.74 16.55
CA TYR A 63 12.54 -19.58 17.13
C TYR A 63 11.76 -19.92 18.42
N GLU A 64 11.68 -18.96 19.34
CA GLU A 64 10.73 -19.00 20.43
C GLU A 64 9.36 -18.51 19.92
N VAL A 65 8.43 -19.45 19.73
CA VAL A 65 7.09 -19.16 19.17
C VAL A 65 6.04 -19.23 20.27
N LEU A 66 5.28 -18.14 20.42
CA LEU A 66 4.20 -18.01 21.40
C LEU A 66 2.88 -17.72 20.67
N PHE A 67 1.76 -18.12 21.26
CA PHE A 67 0.42 -17.90 20.71
C PHE A 67 -0.43 -17.00 21.60
N ALA A 68 -1.29 -16.22 20.97
CA ALA A 68 -2.26 -15.35 21.62
C ALA A 68 -3.65 -15.50 20.99
N GLY A 69 -4.63 -15.98 21.74
CA GLY A 69 -6.00 -16.13 21.26
C GLY A 69 -6.86 -16.99 22.19
N ARG A 70 -8.16 -16.99 21.94
CA ARG A 70 -9.13 -17.80 22.70
C ARG A 70 -10.13 -18.48 21.79
N GLY A 71 -10.75 -19.54 22.31
CA GLY A 71 -11.81 -20.29 21.65
C GLY A 71 -11.65 -21.81 21.86
N PRO A 72 -12.65 -22.61 21.47
CA PRO A 72 -12.69 -24.05 21.72
C PRO A 72 -11.53 -24.82 21.07
N HIS A 73 -10.96 -24.31 19.97
CA HIS A 73 -9.87 -24.98 19.26
C HIS A 73 -8.47 -24.59 19.75
N ALA A 74 -8.35 -23.64 20.69
CA ALA A 74 -7.06 -23.22 21.24
C ALA A 74 -6.30 -24.35 21.95
N GLN A 75 -7.02 -25.36 22.46
CA GLN A 75 -6.42 -26.55 23.07
C GLN A 75 -5.49 -27.29 22.12
N ARG A 76 -5.75 -27.28 20.80
CA ARG A 76 -4.86 -27.91 19.78
C ARG A 76 -3.44 -27.32 19.82
N ILE A 77 -3.32 -26.02 20.10
CA ILE A 77 -2.02 -25.34 20.22
C ILE A 77 -1.31 -25.78 21.51
N ALA A 78 -2.04 -25.83 22.61
CA ALA A 78 -1.50 -26.25 23.91
C ALA A 78 -1.05 -27.72 23.89
N ASP A 79 -1.79 -28.60 23.21
CA ASP A 79 -1.45 -30.03 23.07
C ASP A 79 -0.11 -30.25 22.34
N GLU A 80 0.30 -29.31 21.49
CA GLU A 80 1.62 -29.31 20.82
C GLU A 80 2.74 -28.65 21.64
N GLY A 81 2.45 -28.21 22.86
CA GLY A 81 3.41 -27.64 23.79
C GLY A 81 3.82 -26.19 23.51
N PHE A 82 3.06 -25.45 22.71
CA PHE A 82 3.31 -24.02 22.51
C PHE A 82 2.75 -23.18 23.68
N PRO A 83 3.49 -22.18 24.18
CA PRO A 83 2.96 -21.21 25.14
C PRO A 83 1.74 -20.49 24.57
N LEU A 84 0.66 -20.44 25.34
CA LEU A 84 -0.63 -19.87 24.92
C LEU A 84 -1.09 -18.81 25.91
N TYR A 85 -1.31 -17.59 25.40
CA TYR A 85 -1.89 -16.48 26.14
C TYR A 85 -3.34 -16.26 25.72
N ASP A 86 -4.19 -16.05 26.71
CA ASP A 86 -5.55 -15.60 26.46
C ASP A 86 -5.56 -14.09 26.16
N VAL A 87 -6.15 -13.70 25.03
CA VAL A 87 -6.33 -12.29 24.64
C VAL A 87 -7.72 -12.08 24.05
N GLU A 88 -8.29 -10.91 24.29
CA GLU A 88 -9.66 -10.56 23.89
C GLU A 88 -9.82 -10.54 22.37
N THR A 89 -10.68 -11.39 21.83
CA THR A 89 -10.98 -11.47 20.38
C THR A 89 -12.47 -11.26 20.12
N MET A 90 -12.79 -10.79 18.92
CA MET A 90 -14.17 -10.70 18.43
C MET A 90 -14.93 -12.02 18.68
N PRO A 91 -16.10 -12.00 19.36
CA PRO A 91 -16.88 -13.20 19.61
C PRO A 91 -17.49 -13.76 18.32
N GLN A 92 -17.42 -15.08 18.14
CA GLN A 92 -17.97 -15.77 16.97
C GLN A 92 -19.48 -15.49 16.80
N GLN A 93 -20.24 -15.51 17.89
CA GLN A 93 -21.68 -15.23 17.86
C GLN A 93 -22.01 -13.89 17.19
N ARG A 94 -21.22 -12.84 17.48
CA ARG A 94 -21.43 -11.51 16.89
C ARG A 94 -21.13 -11.52 15.39
N MET A 95 -20.05 -12.19 14.98
CA MET A 95 -19.71 -12.36 13.57
C MET A 95 -20.85 -13.06 12.83
N ASP A 96 -21.34 -14.16 13.38
CA ASP A 96 -22.45 -14.95 12.83
C ASP A 96 -23.74 -14.12 12.70
N GLU A 97 -24.09 -13.34 13.73
CA GLU A 97 -25.28 -12.47 13.73
C GLU A 97 -25.21 -11.39 12.64
N HIS A 98 -24.03 -10.80 12.39
CA HIS A 98 -23.84 -9.80 11.35
C HIS A 98 -23.86 -10.44 9.96
N LEU A 99 -23.12 -11.54 9.77
CA LEU A 99 -23.06 -12.26 8.51
C LEU A 99 -24.44 -12.82 8.10
N ALA A 100 -25.25 -13.30 9.06
CA ALA A 100 -26.62 -13.74 8.81
C ALA A 100 -27.54 -12.63 8.26
N ARG A 101 -27.18 -11.35 8.50
CA ARG A 101 -27.88 -10.16 7.98
C ARG A 101 -27.22 -9.61 6.71
N GLY A 102 -26.17 -10.26 6.19
CA GLY A 102 -25.37 -9.77 5.08
C GLY A 102 -24.48 -8.57 5.42
N VAL A 103 -24.25 -8.30 6.72
CA VAL A 103 -23.40 -7.22 7.19
C VAL A 103 -22.02 -7.78 7.48
N TYR A 104 -21.00 -7.28 6.79
CA TYR A 104 -19.62 -7.74 6.94
C TYR A 104 -18.78 -6.85 7.87
N ASN A 105 -19.33 -5.70 8.31
CA ASN A 105 -18.70 -4.85 9.31
C ASN A 105 -19.21 -5.20 10.72
N TYR A 106 -18.59 -6.19 11.35
CA TYR A 106 -18.92 -6.64 12.71
C TYR A 106 -18.06 -5.98 13.80
N TYR A 107 -17.15 -5.07 13.43
CA TYR A 107 -16.38 -4.23 14.34
C TYR A 107 -16.99 -2.82 14.44
N ASP A 108 -17.13 -2.35 15.67
CA ASP A 108 -17.39 -0.94 16.00
C ASP A 108 -16.21 -0.38 16.81
N ASP A 109 -16.23 0.92 17.08
CA ASP A 109 -15.14 1.62 17.77
C ASP A 109 -14.85 1.03 19.15
N GLU A 110 -15.88 0.60 19.88
CA GLU A 110 -15.74 -0.02 21.20
C GLU A 110 -15.00 -1.36 21.10
N TRP A 111 -15.40 -2.21 20.15
CA TRP A 111 -14.75 -3.50 19.92
C TRP A 111 -13.32 -3.37 19.41
N ILE A 112 -13.06 -2.40 18.53
CA ILE A 112 -11.70 -2.10 18.05
C ILE A 112 -10.82 -1.71 19.24
N LYS A 113 -11.24 -0.70 20.01
CA LYS A 113 -10.49 -0.21 21.16
C LYS A 113 -10.20 -1.32 22.16
N ARG A 114 -11.21 -2.12 22.53
CA ARG A 114 -11.08 -3.22 23.49
C ARG A 114 -10.07 -4.27 23.04
N CYS A 115 -10.07 -4.64 21.75
CA CYS A 115 -9.11 -5.59 21.23
C CYS A 115 -7.68 -5.00 21.21
N VAL A 116 -7.52 -3.78 20.71
CA VAL A 116 -6.21 -3.10 20.62
C VAL A 116 -5.58 -2.92 21.99
N GLU A 117 -6.35 -2.48 23.01
CA GLU A 117 -5.83 -2.33 24.37
C GLU A 117 -5.34 -3.66 24.97
N ALA A 118 -6.10 -4.75 24.77
CA ALA A 118 -5.71 -6.08 25.23
C ALA A 118 -4.47 -6.61 24.50
N GLU A 119 -4.38 -6.38 23.19
CA GLU A 119 -3.24 -6.76 22.36
C GLU A 119 -1.98 -5.98 22.76
N GLN A 120 -2.07 -4.65 22.93
CA GLN A 120 -0.95 -3.81 23.39
C GLN A 120 -0.45 -4.24 24.77
N ALA A 121 -1.35 -4.54 25.71
CA ALA A 121 -0.96 -5.02 27.04
C ALA A 121 -0.13 -6.30 26.95
N LEU A 122 -0.56 -7.26 26.13
CA LEU A 122 0.16 -8.51 25.92
C LEU A 122 1.48 -8.30 25.17
N VAL A 123 1.48 -7.48 24.12
CA VAL A 123 2.69 -7.14 23.36
C VAL A 123 3.74 -6.50 24.26
N ARG A 124 3.34 -5.56 25.12
CA ARG A 124 4.24 -4.93 26.10
C ARG A 124 4.75 -5.90 27.15
N GLN A 125 3.95 -6.90 27.55
CA GLN A 125 4.35 -7.95 28.48
C GLN A 125 5.35 -8.92 27.85
N VAL A 126 5.08 -9.38 26.62
CA VAL A 126 5.86 -10.42 25.94
C VAL A 126 7.12 -9.85 25.28
N GLN A 127 7.08 -8.58 24.85
CA GLN A 127 8.14 -7.92 24.07
C GLN A 127 8.56 -8.77 22.84
N PRO A 128 7.62 -9.11 21.93
CA PRO A 128 7.94 -9.90 20.75
C PRO A 128 8.80 -9.11 19.76
N SER A 129 9.65 -9.82 19.02
CA SER A 129 10.42 -9.24 17.91
C SER A 129 9.58 -9.05 16.65
N LEU A 130 8.51 -9.84 16.49
CA LEU A 130 7.62 -9.81 15.32
C LEU A 130 6.25 -10.41 15.69
N LEU A 131 5.21 -9.85 15.09
CA LEU A 131 3.82 -10.31 15.21
C LEU A 131 3.40 -11.12 13.99
N ILE A 132 2.61 -12.17 14.18
CA ILE A 132 1.96 -12.90 13.08
C ILE A 132 0.46 -12.90 13.33
N ALA A 133 -0.35 -12.52 12.34
CA ALA A 133 -1.81 -12.40 12.48
C ALA A 133 -2.54 -13.35 11.53
N ASP A 134 -3.52 -14.09 12.05
CA ASP A 134 -4.51 -14.81 11.24
C ASP A 134 -5.92 -14.50 11.75
N LEU A 135 -6.79 -14.00 10.85
CA LEU A 135 -8.11 -13.46 11.16
C LEU A 135 -8.12 -12.48 12.36
N ARG A 136 -7.11 -11.61 12.42
CA ARG A 136 -6.93 -10.62 13.49
C ARG A 136 -6.75 -9.20 12.95
N PRO A 137 -7.79 -8.59 12.35
CA PRO A 137 -7.68 -7.30 11.67
C PRO A 137 -7.26 -6.14 12.59
N THR A 138 -7.54 -6.24 13.90
CA THR A 138 -7.11 -5.28 14.93
C THR A 138 -5.60 -5.25 15.13
N LEU A 139 -4.89 -6.35 14.84
CA LEU A 139 -3.46 -6.44 15.11
C LEU A 139 -2.63 -5.52 14.23
N ARG A 140 -3.14 -5.12 13.05
CA ARG A 140 -2.51 -4.09 12.21
C ARG A 140 -2.43 -2.74 12.93
N LEU A 141 -3.43 -2.45 13.77
CA LEU A 141 -3.48 -1.24 14.58
C LEU A 141 -2.45 -1.33 15.71
N THR A 142 -2.45 -2.45 16.43
CA THR A 142 -1.49 -2.72 17.51
C THR A 142 -0.04 -2.68 17.01
N ALA A 143 0.26 -3.30 15.86
CA ALA A 143 1.57 -3.27 15.23
C ALA A 143 2.02 -1.84 14.92
N ALA A 144 1.12 -1.04 14.35
CA ALA A 144 1.38 0.38 14.09
C ALA A 144 1.63 1.16 15.38
N LEU A 145 0.83 0.98 16.43
CA LEU A 145 0.99 1.73 17.68
C LEU A 145 2.23 1.33 18.49
N GLU A 146 2.65 0.06 18.43
CA GLU A 146 3.81 -0.42 19.18
C GLU A 146 5.12 -0.31 18.39
N GLY A 147 5.05 -0.20 17.05
CA GLY A 147 6.23 -0.15 16.17
C GLY A 147 6.88 -1.51 15.99
N ILE A 148 6.07 -2.55 15.87
CA ILE A 148 6.53 -3.94 15.73
C ILE A 148 6.13 -4.46 14.36
N ASP A 149 7.08 -5.07 13.67
CA ASP A 149 6.85 -5.69 12.38
C ASP A 149 5.80 -6.81 12.46
N ILE A 150 5.00 -6.93 11.41
CA ILE A 150 3.87 -7.85 11.37
C ILE A 150 3.82 -8.63 10.07
N ALA A 151 3.44 -9.91 10.16
CA ALA A 151 3.09 -10.74 9.03
C ALA A 151 1.63 -11.21 9.11
N PHE A 152 0.85 -11.04 8.05
CA PHE A 152 -0.53 -11.49 7.97
C PHE A 152 -0.62 -12.80 7.21
N ILE A 153 -1.26 -13.82 7.78
CA ILE A 153 -1.73 -14.98 7.02
C ILE A 153 -3.05 -14.57 6.37
N ASP A 154 -3.08 -14.56 5.04
CA ASP A 154 -4.23 -14.07 4.28
C ASP A 154 -4.50 -14.94 3.04
N ALA A 155 -5.64 -14.73 2.39
CA ALA A 155 -6.01 -15.41 1.15
C ALA A 155 -5.60 -14.59 -0.07
N ALA A 156 -5.15 -15.25 -1.14
CA ALA A 156 -4.64 -14.60 -2.35
C ALA A 156 -5.71 -13.82 -3.13
N TYR A 157 -7.00 -14.11 -2.93
CA TYR A 157 -8.06 -13.28 -3.54
C TYR A 157 -8.12 -11.86 -2.96
N ASN A 158 -7.41 -11.58 -1.86
CA ASN A 158 -7.24 -10.23 -1.28
C ASN A 158 -6.06 -9.46 -1.91
N LEU A 159 -5.35 -10.04 -2.88
CA LEU A 159 -4.29 -9.32 -3.59
C LEU A 159 -4.86 -8.05 -4.26
N PRO A 160 -4.15 -6.91 -4.17
CA PRO A 160 -4.60 -5.66 -4.80
C PRO A 160 -4.88 -5.79 -6.31
N ASN A 161 -4.14 -6.68 -6.98
CA ASN A 161 -4.26 -6.96 -8.41
C ASN A 161 -4.77 -8.39 -8.69
N TYR A 162 -5.65 -8.94 -7.85
CA TYR A 162 -6.24 -10.25 -8.08
C TYR A 162 -6.99 -10.34 -9.43
N SER A 163 -6.74 -11.37 -10.24
CA SER A 163 -7.26 -11.46 -11.62
C SER A 163 -8.74 -11.81 -11.75
N SER A 164 -9.40 -12.24 -10.68
CA SER A 164 -10.79 -12.78 -10.77
C SER A 164 -11.70 -12.29 -9.64
N PRO A 165 -11.84 -10.96 -9.43
CA PRO A 165 -12.64 -10.42 -8.34
C PRO A 165 -14.12 -10.75 -8.52
N ILE A 166 -14.83 -11.00 -7.41
CA ILE A 166 -16.29 -11.10 -7.44
C ILE A 166 -16.85 -9.69 -7.54
N ARG A 167 -17.73 -9.45 -8.52
CA ARG A 167 -18.47 -8.19 -8.61
C ARG A 167 -19.51 -8.12 -7.49
N LEU A 168 -19.17 -7.41 -6.42
CA LEU A 168 -20.14 -7.02 -5.41
C LEU A 168 -20.99 -5.85 -5.94
N PRO A 169 -22.28 -5.76 -5.56
CA PRO A 169 -23.11 -4.60 -5.90
C PRO A 169 -22.59 -3.29 -5.27
N ASP A 170 -22.93 -2.15 -5.88
CA ASP A 170 -22.42 -0.80 -5.55
C ASP A 170 -22.66 -0.32 -4.10
N TYR A 171 -23.49 -1.02 -3.32
CA TYR A 171 -23.77 -0.73 -1.91
C TYR A 171 -22.79 -1.35 -0.92
N PHE A 172 -21.75 -2.07 -1.37
CA PHE A 172 -20.59 -2.35 -0.53
C PHE A 172 -19.71 -1.08 -0.44
N PRO A 173 -19.68 -0.38 0.71
CA PRO A 173 -19.05 0.93 0.81
C PRO A 173 -17.54 0.84 0.56
N ARG A 174 -17.02 1.78 -0.25
CA ARG A 174 -15.60 2.12 -0.39
C ARG A 174 -15.20 3.29 0.52
N GLN A 175 -15.87 3.44 1.66
CA GLN A 175 -15.44 4.38 2.70
C GLN A 175 -14.25 3.76 3.45
N ALA A 176 -13.36 4.62 4.00
CA ALA A 176 -12.37 4.19 4.96
C ALA A 176 -13.08 3.36 6.06
N GLY A 177 -12.58 2.16 6.36
CA GLY A 177 -13.22 1.32 7.36
C GLY A 177 -13.02 1.92 8.76
N CYS A 178 -13.84 1.50 9.75
CA CYS A 178 -13.67 1.87 11.16
C CYS A 178 -12.24 1.66 11.70
N PHE A 179 -11.48 0.73 11.13
CA PHE A 179 -10.06 0.53 11.41
C PHE A 179 -9.15 1.65 10.88
N ASP A 180 -9.43 2.18 9.68
CA ASP A 180 -8.66 3.30 9.10
C ASP A 180 -9.01 4.61 9.82
N GLU A 181 -10.27 4.78 10.22
CA GLU A 181 -10.71 5.86 11.10
C GLU A 181 -9.97 5.80 12.44
N TYR A 182 -9.88 4.62 13.06
CA TYR A 182 -9.11 4.43 14.30
C TYR A 182 -7.62 4.77 14.13
N LEU A 183 -6.97 4.32 13.06
CA LEU A 183 -5.58 4.71 12.78
C LEU A 183 -5.45 6.22 12.60
N THR A 184 -6.39 6.84 11.89
CA THR A 184 -6.38 8.28 11.66
C THR A 184 -6.50 9.05 12.97
N GLN A 185 -7.36 8.60 13.89
CA GLN A 185 -7.52 9.16 15.24
C GLN A 185 -6.26 9.00 16.10
N ASN A 186 -5.53 7.89 15.93
CA ASN A 186 -4.36 7.54 16.74
C ASN A 186 -3.03 7.69 15.97
N PHE A 187 -3.00 8.48 14.89
CA PHE A 187 -1.83 8.58 14.01
C PHE A 187 -0.55 9.04 14.73
N ALA A 188 -0.68 9.89 15.75
CA ALA A 188 0.43 10.36 16.58
C ALA A 188 1.17 9.26 17.34
N GLU A 189 0.45 8.20 17.68
CA GLU A 189 0.99 7.08 18.44
C GLU A 189 1.54 6.01 17.50
N GLN A 190 1.32 6.13 16.19
CA GLN A 190 1.84 5.20 15.22
C GLN A 190 3.36 5.34 15.11
N ARG A 191 4.00 4.19 15.00
CA ARG A 191 5.44 4.01 14.86
C ARG A 191 5.71 3.25 13.56
N PRO A 192 6.85 3.52 12.92
CA PRO A 192 7.27 2.77 11.74
C PRO A 192 7.31 1.27 12.05
N HIS A 193 6.77 0.49 11.12
CA HIS A 193 6.81 -0.96 11.15
C HIS A 193 6.68 -1.48 9.71
N ARG A 194 7.12 -2.71 9.49
CA ARG A 194 7.00 -3.43 8.23
C ARG A 194 5.82 -4.36 8.28
N SER A 195 5.17 -4.55 7.13
CA SER A 195 4.07 -5.50 6.95
C SER A 195 4.42 -6.47 5.82
N ALA A 196 4.27 -7.76 6.09
CA ALA A 196 4.30 -8.81 5.08
C ALA A 196 2.96 -9.55 5.04
N PHE A 197 2.58 -10.08 3.89
CA PHE A 197 1.34 -10.82 3.71
C PHE A 197 1.66 -12.21 3.13
N LEU A 198 1.47 -13.23 3.95
CA LEU A 198 1.64 -14.64 3.64
C LEU A 198 0.35 -15.16 2.99
N MET A 199 0.30 -15.14 1.67
CA MET A 199 -0.83 -15.67 0.89
C MET A 199 -0.85 -17.20 1.05
N ALA A 200 -1.78 -17.72 1.85
CA ALA A 200 -1.98 -19.14 2.15
C ALA A 200 -2.63 -19.88 0.96
N ASP A 201 -2.07 -19.67 -0.22
CA ASP A 201 -2.61 -19.99 -1.53
C ASP A 201 -1.47 -20.27 -2.52
N VAL A 202 -1.83 -20.69 -3.74
CA VAL A 202 -0.90 -20.83 -4.87
C VAL A 202 -1.36 -19.99 -6.07
N PRO A 203 -0.44 -19.41 -6.85
CA PRO A 203 -0.78 -18.58 -8.01
C PRO A 203 -1.52 -19.37 -9.11
N GLN A 204 -1.32 -20.70 -9.16
CA GLN A 204 -2.06 -21.58 -10.08
C GLN A 204 -3.56 -21.64 -9.74
N PHE A 205 -3.93 -21.41 -8.47
CA PHE A 205 -5.32 -21.39 -8.04
C PHE A 205 -5.90 -19.97 -8.08
N HIS A 206 -5.21 -19.04 -7.42
CA HIS A 206 -5.58 -17.63 -7.35
C HIS A 206 -4.45 -16.79 -7.95
N PRO A 207 -4.47 -16.44 -9.24
CA PRO A 207 -3.40 -15.68 -9.88
C PRO A 207 -3.51 -14.17 -9.62
N SER A 208 -2.36 -13.50 -9.69
CA SER A 208 -2.28 -12.04 -9.82
C SER A 208 -2.36 -11.62 -11.30
N ALA A 209 -3.00 -10.48 -11.58
CA ALA A 209 -3.14 -9.91 -12.92
C ALA A 209 -1.88 -9.17 -13.41
N GLY A 210 -0.89 -8.97 -12.53
CA GLY A 210 0.38 -8.31 -12.82
C GLY A 210 1.47 -8.78 -11.85
N PRO A 211 2.57 -8.01 -11.68
CA PRO A 211 3.57 -8.31 -10.66
C PRO A 211 2.96 -8.39 -9.26
N VAL A 212 3.31 -9.41 -8.48
CA VAL A 212 2.87 -9.52 -7.09
C VAL A 212 3.59 -8.44 -6.28
N PRO A 213 2.89 -7.63 -5.46
CA PRO A 213 3.54 -6.62 -4.62
C PRO A 213 4.62 -7.25 -3.74
N SER A 214 5.72 -6.53 -3.52
CA SER A 214 6.90 -7.01 -2.79
C SER A 214 6.61 -7.50 -1.37
N SER A 215 5.58 -6.94 -0.74
CA SER A 215 5.10 -7.29 0.60
C SER A 215 4.19 -8.53 0.62
N HIS A 216 3.83 -9.10 -0.53
CA HIS A 216 2.91 -10.24 -0.64
C HIS A 216 3.62 -11.48 -1.17
N HIS A 217 3.49 -12.60 -0.46
CA HIS A 217 4.24 -13.82 -0.75
C HIS A 217 3.28 -15.00 -0.80
N TYR A 218 3.23 -15.72 -1.93
CA TYR A 218 2.60 -17.03 -1.98
C TYR A 218 3.42 -18.01 -1.15
N VAL A 219 2.85 -18.45 -0.03
CA VAL A 219 3.48 -19.45 0.85
C VAL A 219 2.99 -20.87 0.56
N GLY A 220 2.02 -21.02 -0.35
CA GLY A 220 1.32 -22.28 -0.56
C GLY A 220 0.20 -22.49 0.47
N PRO A 221 -0.56 -23.59 0.35
CA PRO A 221 -1.61 -23.87 1.31
C PRO A 221 -1.02 -24.16 2.68
N LEU A 222 -1.53 -23.49 3.70
CA LEU A 222 -1.18 -23.77 5.10
C LEU A 222 -2.11 -24.84 5.67
N ILE A 223 -2.02 -26.04 5.09
CA ILE A 223 -2.82 -27.21 5.48
C ILE A 223 -1.98 -28.19 6.30
N GLU A 224 -2.66 -29.01 7.11
CA GLU A 224 -1.99 -29.95 8.00
C GLU A 224 -1.51 -31.20 7.24
N ASP A 225 -0.22 -31.48 7.33
CA ASP A 225 0.36 -32.76 6.94
C ASP A 225 0.31 -33.71 8.13
N GLU A 226 -0.85 -34.34 8.36
CA GLU A 226 -0.97 -35.31 9.45
C GLU A 226 -0.08 -36.54 9.20
N PRO A 227 0.73 -36.97 10.19
CA PRO A 227 1.48 -38.21 10.09
C PRO A 227 0.51 -39.38 9.96
N ILE A 228 0.84 -40.32 9.07
CA ILE A 228 0.11 -41.58 8.95
C ILE A 228 0.33 -42.31 10.28
N ALA A 229 -0.71 -42.43 11.11
CA ALA A 229 -0.70 -43.36 12.23
C ALA A 229 -0.38 -44.76 11.69
N ASP A 230 0.41 -45.55 12.43
CA ASP A 230 0.83 -46.89 11.99
C ASP A 230 -0.35 -47.79 11.58
N GLU A 231 -1.53 -47.53 12.15
CA GLU A 231 -2.81 -48.10 11.72
C GLU A 231 -3.79 -47.01 11.24
N PRO A 232 -4.40 -47.15 10.05
CA PRO A 232 -5.41 -46.21 9.58
C PRO A 232 -6.65 -46.26 10.47
N PRO A 233 -7.37 -45.13 10.68
CA PRO A 233 -8.62 -45.12 11.42
C PRO A 233 -9.58 -46.20 10.91
N ALA A 234 -10.30 -46.89 11.81
CA ALA A 234 -11.19 -48.01 11.46
C ALA A 234 -12.21 -47.66 10.34
N ALA A 235 -12.63 -46.39 10.27
CA ALA A 235 -13.52 -45.88 9.23
C ALA A 235 -12.94 -45.95 7.80
N LEU A 236 -11.62 -46.05 7.65
CA LEU A 236 -10.88 -46.18 6.40
C LEU A 236 -10.37 -47.61 6.12
N SER A 237 -10.76 -48.60 6.94
CA SER A 237 -10.44 -50.01 6.71
C SER A 237 -11.13 -50.56 5.46
N ASP A 238 -10.52 -51.49 4.72
CA ASP A 238 -11.20 -52.17 3.60
C ASP A 238 -12.21 -53.23 4.06
N GLU A 239 -12.27 -53.55 5.35
CA GLU A 239 -13.12 -54.61 5.90
C GLU A 239 -14.62 -54.37 5.62
N GLY A 240 -15.25 -55.34 4.95
CA GLY A 240 -16.68 -55.27 4.60
C GLY A 240 -17.00 -54.33 3.44
N TRP A 241 -16.00 -53.73 2.77
CA TRP A 241 -16.18 -52.90 1.59
C TRP A 241 -15.78 -53.62 0.30
N ASN A 242 -16.54 -53.42 -0.77
CA ASN A 242 -16.11 -53.79 -2.12
C ASN A 242 -15.15 -52.72 -2.64
N THR A 243 -13.85 -52.98 -2.56
CA THR A 243 -12.79 -52.04 -2.94
C THR A 243 -12.70 -51.77 -4.44
N SER A 244 -13.39 -52.54 -5.29
CA SER A 244 -13.49 -52.25 -6.72
C SER A 244 -14.36 -51.04 -7.05
N LEU A 245 -15.15 -50.54 -6.09
CA LEU A 245 -16.05 -49.41 -6.25
C LEU A 245 -15.36 -48.10 -5.83
N PRO A 246 -15.61 -46.97 -6.51
CA PRO A 246 -15.01 -45.71 -6.12
C PRO A 246 -15.57 -45.22 -4.78
N LEU A 247 -14.71 -44.59 -3.98
CA LEU A 247 -15.07 -44.01 -2.69
C LEU A 247 -15.46 -42.54 -2.88
N ILE A 248 -16.64 -42.15 -2.42
CA ILE A 248 -17.07 -40.76 -2.31
C ILE A 248 -16.91 -40.34 -0.86
N TYR A 249 -16.09 -39.31 -0.63
CA TYR A 249 -15.99 -38.67 0.66
C TYR A 249 -16.98 -37.50 0.73
N PHE A 250 -17.97 -37.61 1.62
CA PHE A 250 -19.00 -36.59 1.85
C PHE A 250 -18.76 -35.91 3.20
N ASN A 251 -18.42 -34.62 3.18
CA ASN A 251 -18.33 -33.81 4.39
C ASN A 251 -19.60 -32.96 4.53
N ALA A 252 -20.39 -33.27 5.56
CA ALA A 252 -21.66 -32.58 5.82
C ALA A 252 -21.49 -31.20 6.46
N GLY A 253 -20.26 -30.81 6.84
CA GLY A 253 -19.92 -29.51 7.43
C GLY A 253 -20.37 -29.36 8.89
N SER A 254 -19.87 -28.30 9.54
CA SER A 254 -20.32 -27.87 10.88
C SER A 254 -21.49 -26.87 10.82
N THR A 255 -21.77 -26.30 9.65
CA THR A 255 -22.82 -25.30 9.39
C THR A 255 -23.81 -25.80 8.32
N GLY A 256 -25.08 -25.39 8.42
CA GLY A 256 -26.05 -25.50 7.32
C GLY A 256 -26.87 -26.80 7.15
N VAL A 257 -28.08 -26.60 6.56
CA VAL A 257 -29.19 -27.52 6.18
C VAL A 257 -29.87 -28.31 7.30
N ASP A 258 -31.19 -28.52 7.19
CA ASP A 258 -31.99 -29.22 8.20
C ASP A 258 -31.62 -30.72 8.35
N ASP A 259 -31.93 -31.32 9.50
CA ASP A 259 -31.55 -32.69 9.88
C ASP A 259 -32.00 -33.78 8.88
N ARG A 260 -32.94 -33.47 7.99
CA ARG A 260 -33.45 -34.42 6.97
C ARG A 260 -32.60 -34.42 5.71
N PHE A 261 -31.70 -33.46 5.53
CA PHE A 261 -30.86 -33.33 4.34
C PHE A 261 -29.92 -34.52 4.17
N LEU A 262 -29.05 -34.79 5.16
CA LEU A 262 -28.07 -35.86 5.08
C LEU A 262 -28.76 -37.24 4.88
N PRO A 263 -29.80 -37.63 5.64
CA PRO A 263 -30.54 -38.85 5.37
C PRO A 263 -31.10 -38.95 3.94
N ALA A 264 -31.56 -37.84 3.36
CA ALA A 264 -32.10 -37.82 2.01
C ALA A 264 -31.01 -37.99 0.94
N VAL A 265 -29.83 -37.37 1.13
CA VAL A 265 -28.65 -37.58 0.28
C VAL A 265 -28.17 -39.03 0.35
N LEU A 266 -28.05 -39.59 1.55
CA LEU A 266 -27.61 -40.98 1.73
C LEU A 266 -28.59 -41.97 1.09
N ARG A 267 -29.91 -41.78 1.23
CA ARG A 267 -30.90 -42.62 0.53
C ARG A 267 -30.79 -42.55 -0.99
N ALA A 268 -30.36 -41.42 -1.55
CA ALA A 268 -30.19 -41.25 -2.99
C ALA A 268 -28.89 -41.89 -3.52
N LEU A 269 -27.81 -41.82 -2.74
CA LEU A 269 -26.48 -42.30 -3.16
C LEU A 269 -26.20 -43.76 -2.77
N ALA A 270 -26.71 -44.24 -1.63
CA ALA A 270 -26.43 -45.58 -1.11
C ALA A 270 -26.78 -46.75 -2.07
N PRO A 271 -27.87 -46.70 -2.87
CA PRO A 271 -28.19 -47.77 -3.83
C PRO A 271 -27.27 -47.85 -5.05
N LEU A 272 -26.34 -46.91 -5.22
CA LEU A 272 -25.46 -46.80 -6.38
C LEU A 272 -24.15 -47.56 -6.15
N PRO A 273 -23.38 -47.86 -7.20
CA PRO A 273 -22.14 -48.63 -7.09
C PRO A 273 -20.97 -47.78 -6.54
N TYR A 274 -21.17 -47.15 -5.38
CA TYR A 274 -20.21 -46.29 -4.69
C TYR A 274 -20.03 -46.71 -3.24
N ARG A 275 -18.83 -46.51 -2.69
CA ARG A 275 -18.59 -46.50 -1.24
C ARG A 275 -18.80 -45.07 -0.75
N LEU A 276 -19.52 -44.88 0.36
CA LEU A 276 -19.77 -43.56 0.94
C LEU A 276 -19.09 -43.48 2.31
N LEU A 277 -18.15 -42.54 2.44
CA LEU A 277 -17.57 -42.16 3.72
C LEU A 277 -18.09 -40.78 4.09
N VAL A 278 -18.70 -40.65 5.25
CA VAL A 278 -19.43 -39.44 5.65
C VAL A 278 -18.87 -38.91 6.95
N THR A 279 -18.50 -37.64 6.99
CA THR A 279 -18.18 -36.90 8.22
C THR A 279 -19.31 -35.94 8.58
N THR A 280 -19.77 -35.97 9.83
CA THR A 280 -20.95 -35.19 10.30
C THR A 280 -20.59 -33.96 11.12
N ALA A 281 -19.34 -33.83 11.56
CA ALA A 281 -18.90 -32.84 12.55
C ALA A 281 -19.73 -32.86 13.86
N GLY A 282 -20.32 -34.01 14.20
CA GLY A 282 -21.18 -34.17 15.38
C GLY A 282 -22.57 -33.52 15.27
N ARG A 283 -22.92 -32.98 14.09
CA ARG A 283 -24.20 -32.27 13.85
C ARG A 283 -25.38 -33.22 13.63
N TYR A 284 -25.14 -34.37 13.03
CA TYR A 284 -26.18 -35.29 12.59
C TYR A 284 -26.10 -36.62 13.35
N THR A 285 -27.21 -37.06 13.93
CA THR A 285 -27.37 -38.42 14.43
C THR A 285 -28.10 -39.26 13.39
N VAL A 286 -27.33 -39.96 12.53
CA VAL A 286 -27.87 -40.73 11.40
C VAL A 286 -27.20 -42.10 11.35
N GLU A 287 -28.01 -43.15 11.22
CA GLU A 287 -27.50 -44.51 11.02
C GLU A 287 -27.15 -44.76 9.54
N ALA A 288 -26.14 -45.60 9.31
CA ALA A 288 -25.76 -46.00 7.97
C ALA A 288 -26.92 -46.79 7.30
N PRO A 289 -27.45 -46.35 6.14
CA PRO A 289 -28.61 -47.00 5.51
C PRO A 289 -28.28 -48.34 4.85
N SER A 290 -27.00 -48.66 4.65
CA SER A 290 -26.52 -49.88 3.99
C SER A 290 -25.02 -50.10 4.26
N ALA A 291 -24.52 -51.31 3.99
CA ALA A 291 -23.15 -51.72 4.30
C ALA A 291 -22.05 -50.94 3.54
N ASN A 292 -22.38 -50.30 2.42
CA ASN A 292 -21.45 -49.45 1.66
C ASN A 292 -21.36 -48.00 2.18
N VAL A 293 -22.04 -47.68 3.29
CA VAL A 293 -22.00 -46.35 3.92
C VAL A 293 -21.33 -46.45 5.29
N ARG A 294 -20.34 -45.59 5.53
CA ARG A 294 -19.76 -45.37 6.86
C ARG A 294 -19.92 -43.91 7.25
N ILE A 295 -20.34 -43.70 8.49
CA ILE A 295 -20.59 -42.38 9.07
C ILE A 295 -19.75 -42.27 10.33
N VAL A 296 -18.98 -41.19 10.42
CA VAL A 296 -18.19 -40.85 11.61
C VAL A 296 -18.33 -39.37 11.92
N ASP A 297 -18.15 -38.99 13.18
CA ASP A 297 -18.26 -37.60 13.56
C ASP A 297 -17.11 -36.76 13.01
N TYR A 298 -15.91 -37.30 13.07
CA TYR A 298 -14.70 -36.63 12.61
C TYR A 298 -13.73 -37.62 11.99
N LEU A 299 -13.07 -37.19 10.92
CA LEU A 299 -11.96 -37.88 10.30
C LEU A 299 -11.04 -36.82 9.67
N PRO A 300 -9.71 -36.96 9.79
CA PRO A 300 -8.78 -36.11 9.07
C PRO A 300 -9.05 -36.12 7.57
N ALA A 301 -9.36 -34.95 7.02
CA ALA A 301 -9.85 -34.83 5.65
C ALA A 301 -8.85 -35.42 4.65
N ARG A 302 -7.55 -35.16 4.82
CA ARG A 302 -6.52 -35.68 3.91
C ARG A 302 -6.46 -37.20 3.84
N LEU A 303 -6.61 -37.89 4.98
CA LEU A 303 -6.61 -39.36 5.02
C LEU A 303 -7.80 -39.94 4.25
N ALA A 304 -8.97 -39.29 4.34
CA ALA A 304 -10.13 -39.65 3.53
C ALA A 304 -9.90 -39.38 2.04
N MET A 305 -9.34 -38.22 1.69
CA MET A 305 -9.09 -37.82 0.30
C MET A 305 -8.15 -38.77 -0.43
N ARG A 306 -7.11 -39.29 0.24
CA ARG A 306 -6.16 -40.27 -0.35
C ARG A 306 -6.81 -41.51 -0.95
N GLN A 307 -7.95 -41.92 -0.41
CA GLN A 307 -8.71 -43.08 -0.90
C GLN A 307 -9.92 -42.68 -1.74
N ALA A 308 -10.31 -41.40 -1.72
CA ALA A 308 -11.52 -40.92 -2.35
C ALA A 308 -11.31 -40.70 -3.86
N ALA A 309 -12.28 -41.14 -4.64
CA ALA A 309 -12.37 -40.77 -6.05
C ALA A 309 -13.04 -39.40 -6.23
N LEU A 310 -13.85 -38.96 -5.27
CA LEU A 310 -14.65 -37.74 -5.33
C LEU A 310 -14.86 -37.17 -3.93
N PHE A 311 -14.70 -35.86 -3.79
CA PHE A 311 -15.09 -35.10 -2.60
C PHE A 311 -16.40 -34.34 -2.83
N ILE A 312 -17.33 -34.42 -1.87
CA ILE A 312 -18.57 -33.66 -1.87
C ILE A 312 -18.73 -32.95 -0.53
N GLY A 313 -19.03 -31.65 -0.55
CA GLY A 313 -19.35 -30.94 0.69
C GLY A 313 -19.30 -29.42 0.60
N ILE A 314 -19.70 -28.79 1.68
CA ILE A 314 -19.47 -27.36 1.93
C ILE A 314 -18.12 -27.27 2.64
N GLY A 315 -17.04 -27.52 1.90
CA GLY A 315 -15.69 -27.50 2.43
C GLY A 315 -15.18 -26.07 2.59
N GLY A 316 -14.64 -25.75 3.77
CA GLY A 316 -13.75 -24.59 3.90
C GLY A 316 -12.47 -24.79 3.07
N ILE A 317 -11.70 -23.71 2.91
CA ILE A 317 -10.44 -23.67 2.13
C ILE A 317 -9.51 -24.87 2.40
N GLY A 318 -9.36 -25.30 3.65
CA GLY A 318 -8.51 -26.45 4.00
C GLY A 318 -8.95 -27.77 3.36
N SER A 319 -10.26 -28.06 3.33
CA SER A 319 -10.79 -29.26 2.69
C SER A 319 -10.62 -29.22 1.17
N ILE A 320 -10.79 -28.04 0.56
CA ILE A 320 -10.54 -27.81 -0.86
C ILE A 320 -9.07 -28.11 -1.16
N TYR A 321 -8.14 -27.52 -0.39
CA TYR A 321 -6.71 -27.77 -0.60
C TYR A 321 -6.28 -29.20 -0.34
N HIS A 322 -6.89 -29.91 0.63
CA HIS A 322 -6.65 -31.35 0.79
C HIS A 322 -7.09 -32.15 -0.44
N ALA A 323 -8.27 -31.87 -1.00
CA ALA A 323 -8.74 -32.53 -2.22
C ALA A 323 -7.80 -32.23 -3.41
N LEU A 324 -7.43 -30.96 -3.60
CA LEU A 324 -6.53 -30.55 -4.69
C LEU A 324 -5.12 -31.14 -4.55
N THR A 325 -4.62 -31.28 -3.32
CA THR A 325 -3.31 -31.89 -3.04
C THR A 325 -3.30 -33.39 -3.34
N GLU A 326 -4.41 -34.08 -3.07
CA GLU A 326 -4.56 -35.52 -3.35
C GLU A 326 -5.10 -35.80 -4.77
N GLY A 327 -5.33 -34.76 -5.59
CA GLY A 327 -5.82 -34.90 -6.96
C GLY A 327 -7.28 -35.36 -7.06
N VAL A 328 -8.09 -35.05 -6.06
CA VAL A 328 -9.50 -35.47 -5.95
C VAL A 328 -10.43 -34.38 -6.49
N PRO A 329 -11.28 -34.69 -7.49
CA PRO A 329 -12.32 -33.77 -7.96
C PRO A 329 -13.31 -33.38 -6.86
N ILE A 330 -13.87 -32.16 -6.96
CA ILE A 330 -14.72 -31.57 -5.93
C ILE A 330 -16.14 -31.30 -6.46
N ILE A 331 -17.18 -31.64 -5.70
CA ILE A 331 -18.53 -31.09 -5.86
C ILE A 331 -18.85 -30.27 -4.61
N GLY A 332 -18.92 -28.94 -4.76
CA GLY A 332 -19.12 -28.04 -3.63
C GLY A 332 -20.20 -27.00 -3.85
N ALA A 333 -20.68 -26.41 -2.76
CA ALA A 333 -21.57 -25.26 -2.77
C ALA A 333 -21.18 -24.25 -1.69
N PRO A 334 -21.15 -22.94 -1.99
CA PRO A 334 -20.75 -21.92 -1.05
C PRO A 334 -21.88 -21.52 -0.10
N GLU A 335 -21.53 -21.26 1.15
CA GLU A 335 -22.37 -20.63 2.18
C GLU A 335 -22.01 -19.17 2.43
N HIS A 336 -20.77 -18.78 2.18
CA HIS A 336 -20.25 -17.42 2.38
C HIS A 336 -19.23 -17.04 1.31
N LEU A 337 -18.90 -15.75 1.25
CA LEU A 337 -18.12 -15.15 0.16
C LEU A 337 -16.73 -15.77 -0.04
N ASP A 338 -16.06 -16.19 1.04
CA ASP A 338 -14.78 -16.89 0.96
C ASP A 338 -14.87 -18.19 0.13
N GLN A 339 -15.89 -19.02 0.38
CA GLN A 339 -16.10 -20.26 -0.38
C GLN A 339 -16.52 -19.98 -1.82
N GLU A 340 -17.17 -18.84 -2.08
CA GLU A 340 -17.56 -18.41 -3.43
C GLU A 340 -16.32 -18.22 -4.31
N TYR A 341 -15.26 -17.55 -3.81
CA TYR A 341 -13.98 -17.37 -4.50
C TYR A 341 -13.35 -18.72 -4.86
N HIS A 342 -13.17 -19.60 -3.87
CA HIS A 342 -12.51 -20.88 -4.07
C HIS A 342 -13.27 -21.80 -5.03
N LEU A 343 -14.59 -21.95 -4.85
CA LEU A 343 -15.39 -22.84 -5.69
C LEU A 343 -15.55 -22.31 -7.12
N ASN A 344 -15.48 -20.98 -7.33
CA ASN A 344 -15.39 -20.42 -8.68
C ASN A 344 -14.09 -20.88 -9.35
N ARG A 345 -12.95 -20.84 -8.65
CA ARG A 345 -11.67 -21.32 -9.19
C ARG A 345 -11.67 -22.83 -9.44
N VAL A 346 -12.27 -23.64 -8.56
CA VAL A 346 -12.48 -25.08 -8.82
C VAL A 346 -13.20 -25.31 -10.14
N ARG A 347 -14.31 -24.61 -10.37
CA ARG A 347 -15.09 -24.71 -11.62
C ARG A 347 -14.29 -24.23 -12.83
N ASP A 348 -13.71 -23.03 -12.74
CA ASP A 348 -13.05 -22.36 -13.87
C ASP A 348 -11.80 -23.12 -14.35
N LEU A 349 -11.11 -23.81 -13.43
CA LEU A 349 -9.97 -24.68 -13.74
C LEU A 349 -10.38 -26.10 -14.14
N GLY A 350 -11.67 -26.44 -14.10
CA GLY A 350 -12.18 -27.77 -14.40
C GLY A 350 -11.74 -28.84 -13.38
N LEU A 351 -11.49 -28.43 -12.13
CA LEU A 351 -11.09 -29.30 -11.00
C LEU A 351 -12.30 -29.88 -10.26
N GLY A 352 -13.50 -29.49 -10.67
CA GLY A 352 -14.72 -29.94 -10.03
C GLY A 352 -15.94 -29.15 -10.50
N LEU A 353 -17.04 -29.33 -9.79
CA LEU A 353 -18.33 -28.74 -10.08
C LEU A 353 -18.79 -27.89 -8.89
N LYS A 354 -19.30 -26.71 -9.21
CA LYS A 354 -19.88 -25.79 -8.24
C LYS A 354 -21.39 -25.77 -8.40
N LEU A 355 -22.09 -26.11 -7.33
CA LEU A 355 -23.54 -25.94 -7.20
C LEU A 355 -23.86 -24.63 -6.48
N SER A 356 -25.01 -24.04 -6.79
CA SER A 356 -25.59 -23.00 -5.94
C SER A 356 -26.08 -23.64 -4.63
N ARG A 357 -26.20 -22.81 -3.57
CA ARG A 357 -26.70 -23.27 -2.28
C ARG A 357 -28.08 -23.95 -2.38
N GLN A 358 -28.96 -23.39 -3.21
CA GLN A 358 -30.29 -23.94 -3.46
C GLN A 358 -30.24 -25.34 -4.08
N HIS A 359 -29.44 -25.53 -5.14
CA HIS A 359 -29.31 -26.84 -5.78
C HIS A 359 -28.63 -27.86 -4.86
N PHE A 360 -27.64 -27.44 -4.07
CA PHE A 360 -26.97 -28.34 -3.13
C PHE A 360 -27.93 -28.87 -2.05
N ALA A 361 -28.96 -28.11 -1.67
CA ALA A 361 -29.98 -28.57 -0.73
C ALA A 361 -30.91 -29.67 -1.29
N HIS A 362 -30.81 -29.99 -2.58
CA HIS A 362 -31.64 -30.99 -3.25
C HIS A 362 -30.82 -32.26 -3.60
N PRO A 363 -31.08 -33.41 -2.96
CA PRO A 363 -30.35 -34.65 -3.20
C PRO A 363 -30.32 -35.11 -4.66
N LYS A 364 -31.35 -34.78 -5.45
CA LYS A 364 -31.42 -35.10 -6.87
C LYS A 364 -30.37 -34.34 -7.69
N ASP A 365 -30.09 -33.10 -7.34
CA ASP A 365 -29.13 -32.27 -8.05
C ASP A 365 -27.70 -32.72 -7.72
N ILE A 366 -27.43 -33.06 -6.45
CA ILE A 366 -26.18 -33.71 -6.05
C ILE A 366 -25.98 -35.00 -6.82
N LEU A 367 -26.99 -35.88 -6.85
CA LEU A 367 -26.93 -37.14 -7.60
C LEU A 367 -26.66 -36.92 -9.09
N HIS A 368 -27.28 -35.91 -9.71
CA HIS A 368 -27.04 -35.58 -11.10
C HIS A 368 -25.58 -35.16 -11.35
N GLN A 369 -25.01 -34.30 -10.49
CA GLN A 369 -23.61 -33.89 -10.61
C GLN A 369 -22.64 -35.05 -10.34
N VAL A 370 -22.94 -35.93 -9.40
CA VAL A 370 -22.13 -37.14 -9.14
C VAL A 370 -22.06 -38.01 -10.38
N ARG A 371 -23.21 -38.29 -11.03
CA ARG A 371 -23.24 -39.07 -12.27
C ARG A 371 -22.47 -38.38 -13.39
N TYR A 372 -22.74 -37.09 -13.61
CA TYR A 372 -22.05 -36.32 -14.63
C TYR A 372 -20.52 -36.34 -14.44
N LEU A 373 -20.04 -36.17 -13.21
CA LEU A 373 -18.62 -36.21 -12.90
C LEU A 373 -18.02 -37.58 -13.18
N PHE A 374 -18.69 -38.68 -12.79
CA PHE A 374 -18.20 -40.03 -13.06
C PHE A 374 -18.27 -40.41 -14.55
N ASP A 375 -19.24 -39.88 -15.31
CA ASP A 375 -19.31 -40.05 -16.76
C ASP A 375 -18.13 -39.35 -17.49
N HIS A 376 -17.55 -38.31 -16.85
CA HIS A 376 -16.40 -37.54 -17.37
C HIS A 376 -15.17 -37.66 -16.46
N TYR A 377 -15.05 -38.77 -15.72
CA TYR A 377 -14.09 -38.89 -14.63
C TYR A 377 -12.65 -38.71 -15.07
N ASP A 378 -12.28 -39.28 -16.21
CA ASP A 378 -10.92 -39.23 -16.75
C ASP A 378 -10.46 -37.78 -17.01
N GLU A 379 -11.37 -36.89 -17.42
CA GLU A 379 -11.03 -35.48 -17.66
C GLU A 379 -10.76 -34.74 -16.34
N PHE A 380 -11.65 -34.91 -15.36
CA PHE A 380 -11.51 -34.29 -14.05
C PHE A 380 -10.30 -34.83 -13.30
N SER A 381 -10.12 -36.15 -13.27
CA SER A 381 -9.00 -36.79 -12.59
C SER A 381 -7.66 -36.42 -13.22
N THR A 382 -7.57 -36.32 -14.56
CA THR A 382 -6.35 -35.86 -15.25
C THR A 382 -5.97 -34.43 -14.86
N ARG A 383 -6.94 -33.50 -14.87
CA ARG A 383 -6.72 -32.11 -14.46
C ARG A 383 -6.32 -32.01 -12.98
N CYS A 384 -7.00 -32.75 -12.11
CA CYS A 384 -6.71 -32.76 -10.68
C CYS A 384 -5.33 -33.37 -10.39
N ALA A 385 -4.94 -34.45 -11.06
CA ALA A 385 -3.60 -35.05 -10.93
C ALA A 385 -2.48 -34.10 -11.40
N ALA A 386 -2.71 -33.39 -12.51
CA ALA A 386 -1.79 -32.36 -12.97
C ALA A 386 -1.67 -31.22 -11.95
N PHE A 387 -2.78 -30.79 -11.35
CA PHE A 387 -2.78 -29.75 -10.32
C PHE A 387 -2.07 -30.23 -9.03
N ALA A 388 -2.36 -31.44 -8.56
CA ALA A 388 -1.72 -32.07 -7.40
C ALA A 388 -0.20 -32.16 -7.55
N LYS A 389 0.29 -32.45 -8.76
CA LYS A 389 1.74 -32.43 -9.05
C LYS A 389 2.35 -31.05 -8.82
N HIS A 390 1.65 -29.96 -9.18
CA HIS A 390 2.12 -28.60 -8.89
C HIS A 390 2.04 -28.30 -7.39
N MET A 391 1.01 -28.77 -6.69
CA MET A 391 0.90 -28.60 -5.24
C MET A 391 2.07 -29.23 -4.48
N SER A 392 2.60 -30.35 -4.96
CA SER A 392 3.73 -31.05 -4.31
C SER A 392 5.03 -30.24 -4.22
N THR A 393 5.18 -29.14 -4.98
CA THR A 393 6.37 -28.28 -4.91
C THR A 393 6.30 -27.25 -3.78
N TYR A 394 5.12 -27.01 -3.22
CA TYR A 394 4.93 -26.04 -2.15
C TYR A 394 5.12 -26.70 -0.78
N LYS A 395 5.91 -26.05 0.07
CA LYS A 395 6.20 -26.49 1.43
C LYS A 395 5.61 -25.54 2.47
N GLY A 396 4.45 -24.95 2.18
CA GLY A 396 3.58 -24.23 3.13
C GLY A 396 4.34 -23.43 4.20
N GLY A 397 4.37 -24.00 5.41
CA GLY A 397 5.03 -23.42 6.58
C GLY A 397 6.51 -23.10 6.40
N GLU A 398 7.27 -23.86 5.61
CA GLU A 398 8.68 -23.55 5.31
C GLU A 398 8.82 -22.29 4.47
N THR A 399 8.01 -22.13 3.43
CA THR A 399 8.03 -20.91 2.61
C THR A 399 7.59 -19.70 3.44
N ALA A 400 6.60 -19.87 4.33
CA ALA A 400 6.23 -18.83 5.28
C ALA A 400 7.39 -18.48 6.23
N ALA A 401 8.09 -19.49 6.76
CA ALA A 401 9.23 -19.28 7.63
C ALA A 401 10.42 -18.62 6.91
N ASP A 402 10.62 -18.85 5.61
CA ASP A 402 11.61 -18.12 4.79
C ASP A 402 11.30 -16.62 4.71
N VAL A 403 10.03 -16.26 4.53
CA VAL A 403 9.59 -14.86 4.52
C VAL A 403 9.79 -14.21 5.89
N ILE A 404 9.48 -14.93 6.97
CA ILE A 404 9.70 -14.44 8.35
C ILE A 404 11.20 -14.29 8.66
N ASP A 405 12.04 -15.25 8.27
CA ASP A 405 13.51 -15.13 8.38
C ASP A 405 14.00 -13.87 7.64
N SER A 406 13.48 -13.61 6.44
CA SER A 406 13.82 -12.40 5.68
C SER A 406 13.38 -11.13 6.41
N LEU A 407 12.19 -11.13 7.02
CA LEU A 407 11.72 -9.98 7.76
C LEU A 407 12.59 -9.71 9.00
N ILE A 408 13.07 -10.75 9.70
CA ILE A 408 13.88 -10.60 10.91
C ILE A 408 15.35 -10.27 10.62
N TYR A 409 15.97 -10.94 9.64
CA TYR A 409 17.43 -10.88 9.42
C TYR A 409 17.85 -10.08 8.18
N HIS A 410 16.94 -9.84 7.24
CA HIS A 410 17.22 -8.94 6.13
C HIS A 410 16.64 -7.57 6.47
N ASN A 411 17.54 -6.62 6.70
CA ASN A 411 17.23 -5.20 6.83
C ASN A 411 16.96 -4.61 5.45
N ASP A 412 16.08 -5.25 4.67
CA ASP A 412 15.50 -4.65 3.48
C ASP A 412 14.40 -3.70 3.98
N SER A 413 14.82 -2.64 4.65
CA SER A 413 14.02 -1.44 4.87
C SER A 413 13.92 -0.70 3.54
N PHE A 414 13.25 -1.29 2.57
CA PHE A 414 12.99 -0.63 1.31
C PHE A 414 11.54 -0.86 0.96
N ASP A 415 10.81 0.24 0.87
CA ASP A 415 9.58 0.26 0.11
C ASP A 415 9.97 0.01 -1.36
N GLN A 416 9.87 -1.25 -1.81
CA GLN A 416 10.32 -1.63 -3.17
C GLN A 416 9.59 -0.84 -4.25
N ASP A 417 8.43 -0.25 -3.95
CA ASP A 417 7.66 0.60 -4.88
C ASP A 417 8.39 1.93 -5.20
N ASN A 418 9.34 2.36 -4.35
CA ASN A 418 10.14 3.58 -4.53
C ASN A 418 11.61 3.32 -4.91
N MET A 419 11.99 2.06 -5.13
CA MET A 419 13.36 1.70 -5.53
C MET A 419 13.56 1.93 -7.02
N VAL A 420 14.59 2.70 -7.36
CA VAL A 420 14.97 2.99 -8.75
C VAL A 420 16.42 2.59 -8.98
N SER A 421 16.73 2.16 -10.20
CA SER A 421 18.12 1.85 -10.58
C SER A 421 19.02 3.08 -10.44
N GLU A 422 20.34 2.91 -10.34
CA GLU A 422 21.28 4.05 -10.31
C GLU A 422 21.04 5.00 -11.50
N ASP A 423 20.77 4.45 -12.69
CA ASP A 423 20.53 5.24 -13.89
C ASP A 423 19.24 6.06 -13.80
N GLU A 424 18.15 5.48 -13.29
CA GLU A 424 16.89 6.17 -13.05
C GLU A 424 17.00 7.19 -11.90
N PHE A 425 17.74 6.88 -10.84
CA PHE A 425 18.01 7.81 -9.76
C PHE A 425 18.78 9.03 -10.28
N ILE A 426 19.79 8.80 -11.14
CA ILE A 426 20.50 9.89 -11.80
C ILE A 426 19.57 10.71 -12.70
N ARG A 427 18.67 10.08 -13.46
CA ARG A 427 17.65 10.80 -14.25
C ARG A 427 16.72 11.63 -13.38
N HIS A 428 16.46 11.22 -12.15
CA HIS A 428 15.70 12.00 -11.17
C HIS A 428 16.49 13.18 -10.58
N LEU A 429 17.79 13.00 -10.31
CA LEU A 429 18.64 14.04 -9.74
C LEU A 429 19.05 15.10 -10.76
N TYR A 430 19.33 14.68 -12.00
CA TYR A 430 19.91 15.51 -13.05
C TYR A 430 19.10 16.79 -13.36
N PRO A 431 17.75 16.73 -13.50
CA PRO A 431 16.93 17.91 -13.74
C PRO A 431 16.88 18.89 -12.56
N LEU A 432 17.14 18.42 -11.33
CA LEU A 432 16.97 19.18 -10.08
C LEU A 432 18.24 19.95 -9.68
N THR A 433 19.43 19.46 -10.05
CA THR A 433 20.70 20.06 -9.61
C THR A 433 21.25 21.09 -10.59
N GLY A 434 20.68 21.23 -11.80
CA GLY A 434 21.00 22.25 -12.79
C GLY A 434 22.44 22.22 -13.36
N THR A 435 23.37 21.52 -12.69
CA THR A 435 24.75 21.35 -13.10
C THR A 435 25.29 20.03 -12.54
N SER A 436 25.52 19.06 -13.43
CA SER A 436 26.48 17.96 -13.28
C SER A 436 26.32 17.07 -14.51
N SER A 437 27.40 16.87 -15.26
CA SER A 437 27.39 15.82 -16.29
C SER A 437 27.05 14.48 -15.64
N LEU A 438 26.43 13.55 -16.39
CA LEU A 438 26.13 12.19 -15.88
C LEU A 438 27.32 11.54 -15.13
N PRO A 439 28.59 11.67 -15.58
CA PRO A 439 29.76 11.19 -14.84
C PRO A 439 29.93 11.80 -13.44
N THR A 440 29.60 13.09 -13.29
CA THR A 440 29.75 13.81 -12.01
C THR A 440 28.75 13.30 -10.98
N LEU A 441 27.49 13.09 -11.37
CA LEU A 441 26.48 12.50 -10.48
C LEU A 441 26.84 11.07 -10.10
N ARG A 442 27.37 10.26 -11.03
CA ARG A 442 27.86 8.90 -10.72
C ARG A 442 29.01 8.92 -9.71
N ALA A 443 29.97 9.83 -9.87
CA ALA A 443 31.08 9.96 -8.93
C ALA A 443 30.58 10.38 -7.53
N LEU A 444 29.68 11.38 -7.48
CA LEU A 444 29.05 11.81 -6.23
C LEU A 444 28.30 10.67 -5.54
N LEU A 445 27.50 9.89 -6.28
CA LEU A 445 26.80 8.74 -5.73
C LEU A 445 27.76 7.63 -5.27
N ALA A 446 28.86 7.39 -5.99
CA ALA A 446 29.88 6.44 -5.58
C ALA A 446 30.55 6.83 -4.25
N GLU A 447 30.83 8.11 -4.04
CA GLU A 447 31.33 8.64 -2.77
C GLU A 447 30.26 8.62 -1.68
N ALA A 448 29.00 8.96 -2.01
CA ALA A 448 27.88 8.91 -1.08
C ALA A 448 27.64 7.49 -0.54
N ARG A 449 27.83 6.45 -1.36
CA ARG A 449 27.81 5.04 -0.93
C ARG A 449 28.87 4.73 0.12
N GLN A 450 30.07 5.27 -0.02
CA GLN A 450 31.13 5.10 0.99
C GLN A 450 30.77 5.78 2.31
N ARG A 451 29.90 6.79 2.28
CA ARG A 451 29.41 7.55 3.44
C ARG A 451 28.07 7.03 3.97
N GLY A 452 27.50 5.98 3.39
CA GLY A 452 26.30 5.32 3.89
C GLY A 452 24.98 5.89 3.38
N ILE A 453 24.93 6.48 2.18
CA ILE A 453 23.63 6.75 1.53
C ILE A 453 22.78 5.46 1.49
N PRO A 454 21.48 5.51 1.82
CA PRO A 454 20.60 4.35 1.69
C PRO A 454 20.60 3.84 0.24
N HIS A 455 20.95 2.56 0.04
CA HIS A 455 20.98 1.90 -1.28
C HIS A 455 20.96 0.38 -1.11
N VAL A 456 20.57 -0.32 -2.18
CA VAL A 456 20.66 -1.78 -2.31
C VAL A 456 21.65 -2.12 -3.42
N GLN A 457 22.58 -3.02 -3.16
CA GLN A 457 23.51 -3.51 -4.17
C GLN A 457 23.30 -5.02 -4.41
N GLN A 458 22.92 -5.37 -5.63
CA GLN A 458 22.78 -6.76 -6.08
C GLN A 458 23.78 -7.02 -7.22
N GLY A 459 24.89 -7.65 -6.89
CA GLY A 459 26.01 -7.86 -7.83
C GLY A 459 26.61 -6.53 -8.28
N ARG A 460 26.46 -6.22 -9.58
CA ARG A 460 26.92 -4.95 -10.19
C ARG A 460 25.82 -3.88 -10.26
N LEU A 461 24.57 -4.23 -10.00
CA LEU A 461 23.45 -3.29 -10.03
C LEU A 461 23.31 -2.62 -8.68
N VAL A 462 23.09 -1.30 -8.71
CA VAL A 462 22.84 -0.48 -7.54
C VAL A 462 21.46 0.15 -7.69
N TRP A 463 20.69 0.12 -6.62
CA TRP A 463 19.35 0.66 -6.52
C TRP A 463 19.29 1.65 -5.35
N TYR A 464 18.52 2.71 -5.51
CA TYR A 464 18.31 3.74 -4.49
C TYR A 464 16.83 3.90 -4.19
N ASP A 465 16.52 4.21 -2.94
CA ASP A 465 15.18 4.68 -2.59
C ASP A 465 15.05 6.14 -3.05
N LYS A 466 14.13 6.41 -3.98
CA LYS A 466 13.98 7.73 -4.61
C LYS A 466 13.86 8.89 -3.63
N ARG A 467 13.25 8.68 -2.44
CA ARG A 467 12.97 9.75 -1.45
C ARG A 467 14.03 9.76 -0.36
N THR A 468 14.32 8.61 0.23
CA THR A 468 15.25 8.46 1.35
C THR A 468 16.68 8.77 0.92
N SER A 469 17.13 8.24 -0.23
CA SER A 469 18.44 8.56 -0.76
C SER A 469 18.55 10.03 -1.19
N TRP A 470 17.44 10.64 -1.66
CA TRP A 470 17.41 12.07 -1.95
C TRP A 470 17.52 12.94 -0.69
N ASN A 471 16.75 12.63 0.37
CA ASN A 471 16.83 13.34 1.65
C ASN A 471 18.24 13.20 2.24
N TRP A 472 18.84 12.00 2.15
CA TRP A 472 20.20 11.78 2.59
C TRP A 472 21.20 12.70 1.87
N LEU A 473 21.09 12.84 0.53
CA LEU A 473 21.92 13.78 -0.22
C LEU A 473 21.68 15.23 0.21
N TYR A 474 20.43 15.62 0.39
CA TYR A 474 20.06 16.96 0.83
C TYR A 474 20.61 17.30 2.24
N ASP A 475 20.65 16.32 3.13
CA ASP A 475 21.09 16.47 4.52
C ASP A 475 22.60 16.24 4.74
N HIS A 476 23.30 15.55 3.83
CA HIS A 476 24.70 15.13 4.06
C HIS A 476 25.67 15.44 2.92
N GLU A 477 25.22 15.97 1.78
CA GLU A 477 26.10 16.26 0.63
C GLU A 477 26.14 17.76 0.30
N PRO A 478 27.19 18.48 0.72
CA PRO A 478 27.37 19.90 0.40
C PRO A 478 27.28 20.22 -1.09
N ARG A 479 27.85 19.36 -1.95
CA ARG A 479 27.82 19.58 -3.40
C ARG A 479 26.41 19.50 -3.98
N PHE A 480 25.48 18.91 -3.23
CA PHE A 480 24.08 18.80 -3.60
C PHE A 480 23.26 19.98 -3.04
N PHE A 481 23.33 20.20 -1.73
CA PHE A 481 22.56 21.25 -1.06
C PHE A 481 23.01 22.66 -1.41
N GLU A 482 24.32 22.96 -1.34
CA GLU A 482 24.82 24.31 -1.61
C GLU A 482 24.54 24.75 -3.05
N LEU A 483 24.55 23.79 -3.98
CA LEU A 483 24.24 24.04 -5.38
C LEU A 483 22.76 24.42 -5.56
N ASP A 484 21.82 23.65 -5.01
CA ASP A 484 20.39 23.98 -5.01
C ASP A 484 20.14 25.35 -4.36
N TYR A 485 20.76 25.60 -3.21
CA TYR A 485 20.63 26.89 -2.51
C TYR A 485 21.11 28.06 -3.36
N ARG A 486 22.32 27.99 -3.94
CA ARG A 486 22.90 29.06 -4.75
C ARG A 486 22.10 29.33 -6.03
N MET A 487 21.59 28.29 -6.70
CA MET A 487 20.71 28.45 -7.87
C MET A 487 19.45 29.23 -7.50
N ARG A 488 18.82 28.85 -6.38
CA ARG A 488 17.64 29.52 -5.85
C ARG A 488 17.91 30.97 -5.44
N GLU A 489 19.06 31.24 -4.81
CA GLU A 489 19.49 32.61 -4.46
C GLU A 489 19.71 33.45 -5.72
N GLN A 490 20.44 32.92 -6.71
CA GLN A 490 20.70 33.59 -7.98
C GLN A 490 19.40 33.90 -8.74
N MET A 491 18.45 32.96 -8.77
CA MET A 491 17.15 33.15 -9.40
C MET A 491 16.35 34.27 -8.73
N ARG A 492 16.40 34.40 -7.40
CA ARG A 492 15.65 35.44 -6.66
C ARG A 492 16.31 36.81 -6.68
N ALA A 493 17.63 36.90 -6.84
CA ALA A 493 18.39 38.14 -6.73
C ALA A 493 17.87 39.31 -7.61
N PRO A 494 17.37 39.08 -8.84
CA PRO A 494 16.77 40.14 -9.67
C PRO A 494 15.40 40.63 -9.17
N PHE A 495 14.69 39.82 -8.37
CA PHE A 495 13.31 40.08 -7.95
C PHE A 495 13.20 40.55 -6.50
N LEU A 496 14.18 40.20 -5.65
CA LEU A 496 14.16 40.50 -4.22
C LEU A 496 15.42 41.29 -3.81
N ALA A 497 15.30 42.12 -2.77
CA ALA A 497 16.40 42.86 -2.19
C ALA A 497 16.34 42.81 -0.66
N HIS A 498 17.48 42.57 -0.01
CA HIS A 498 17.61 42.76 1.43
C HIS A 498 17.81 44.25 1.73
N ARG A 499 16.92 44.85 2.52
CA ARG A 499 17.00 46.24 2.99
C ARG A 499 16.66 46.29 4.48
N ASN A 500 17.56 46.85 5.29
CA ASN A 500 17.38 47.01 6.74
C ASN A 500 16.96 45.71 7.47
N GLY A 501 17.53 44.57 7.08
CA GLY A 501 17.20 43.26 7.67
C GLY A 501 15.88 42.64 7.19
N LYS A 502 15.17 43.28 6.26
CA LYS A 502 13.93 42.76 5.66
C LYS A 502 14.14 42.43 4.19
N LEU A 503 13.30 41.54 3.67
CA LEU A 503 13.23 41.24 2.25
C LEU A 503 12.13 42.09 1.60
N GLU A 504 12.46 42.76 0.51
CA GLU A 504 11.53 43.60 -0.25
C GLU A 504 11.52 43.18 -1.73
N ALA A 505 10.33 43.23 -2.32
CA ALA A 505 10.15 43.08 -3.76
C ALA A 505 10.79 44.24 -4.52
N ARG A 506 11.59 43.94 -5.55
CA ARG A 506 12.16 44.96 -6.45
C ARG A 506 11.12 45.52 -7.42
N GLN A 507 10.07 44.75 -7.70
CA GLN A 507 8.99 45.10 -8.62
C GLN A 507 7.67 44.45 -8.21
N ALA A 508 6.55 45.06 -8.61
CA ALA A 508 5.21 44.59 -8.29
C ALA A 508 4.74 43.42 -9.17
N SER A 509 5.27 43.30 -10.39
CA SER A 509 4.96 42.19 -11.29
C SER A 509 6.11 41.93 -12.27
N GLN A 510 6.10 40.75 -12.90
CA GLN A 510 7.00 40.39 -14.00
C GLN A 510 6.21 39.75 -15.14
N ARG A 511 6.53 40.13 -16.37
CA ARG A 511 6.02 39.48 -17.59
C ARG A 511 6.99 38.42 -18.08
N TYR A 512 6.46 37.30 -18.53
CA TYR A 512 7.26 36.22 -19.11
C TYR A 512 6.68 35.74 -20.43
N GLN A 513 7.59 35.35 -21.34
CA GLN A 513 7.30 34.30 -22.31
C GLN A 513 7.51 32.96 -21.60
N LEU A 514 6.43 32.26 -21.32
CA LEU A 514 6.44 30.91 -20.80
C LEU A 514 6.47 29.92 -21.96
N THR A 515 7.31 28.88 -21.84
CA THR A 515 7.27 27.70 -22.71
C THR A 515 7.25 26.44 -21.86
N TYR A 516 6.27 25.57 -22.11
CA TYR A 516 6.14 24.27 -21.45
C TYR A 516 6.23 23.15 -22.49
N THR A 517 7.02 22.13 -22.20
CA THR A 517 7.17 20.92 -23.02
C THR A 517 6.93 19.69 -22.16
N TYR A 518 6.12 18.77 -22.66
CA TYR A 518 5.89 17.44 -22.11
C TYR A 518 6.39 16.41 -23.12
N LYS A 519 7.26 15.51 -22.67
CA LYS A 519 7.86 14.46 -23.49
C LYS A 519 7.62 13.11 -22.83
N ALA A 520 6.81 12.27 -23.47
CA ALA A 520 6.49 10.94 -23.00
C ALA A 520 7.41 9.91 -23.69
N HIS A 521 8.06 9.04 -22.92
CA HIS A 521 8.90 7.95 -23.42
C HIS A 521 8.03 6.71 -23.61
N VAL A 522 7.53 6.50 -24.82
CA VAL A 522 6.50 5.48 -25.11
C VAL A 522 7.06 4.15 -25.58
N ALA A 523 8.37 4.06 -25.82
CA ALA A 523 9.05 2.81 -26.17
C ALA A 523 8.91 1.70 -25.12
N SER A 524 8.72 2.05 -23.84
CA SER A 524 8.55 1.11 -22.72
C SER A 524 7.08 0.81 -22.40
N CYS A 525 6.13 1.43 -23.10
CA CYS A 525 4.71 1.21 -22.85
C CYS A 525 4.26 -0.17 -23.34
N GLU A 526 3.56 -0.91 -22.48
CA GLU A 526 2.95 -2.19 -22.88
C GLU A 526 1.69 -1.99 -23.75
N THR A 527 1.09 -0.79 -23.70
CA THR A 527 -0.15 -0.46 -24.41
C THR A 527 0.12 0.44 -25.62
N THR A 528 -0.38 0.04 -26.80
CA THR A 528 -0.37 0.84 -28.04
C THR A 528 -1.79 1.19 -28.49
N GLY A 529 -1.93 2.24 -29.31
CA GLY A 529 -3.22 2.68 -29.86
C GLY A 529 -3.69 4.03 -29.32
N ALA A 530 -5.02 4.22 -29.24
CA ALA A 530 -5.61 5.52 -28.94
C ALA A 530 -5.30 6.01 -27.52
N ALA A 531 -4.90 7.27 -27.40
CA ALA A 531 -4.59 7.95 -26.15
C ALA A 531 -5.28 9.32 -26.06
N ARG A 532 -5.28 9.89 -24.86
CA ARG A 532 -5.81 11.21 -24.53
C ARG A 532 -4.79 11.99 -23.73
N LEU A 533 -4.50 13.20 -24.19
CA LEU A 533 -3.52 14.09 -23.58
C LEU A 533 -4.23 15.19 -22.77
N PHE A 534 -3.71 15.45 -21.57
CA PHE A 534 -4.14 16.46 -20.62
C PHE A 534 -2.94 17.34 -20.23
N LEU A 535 -2.63 18.36 -21.02
CA LEU A 535 -1.49 19.23 -20.70
C LEU A 535 -1.93 20.36 -19.77
N PRO A 536 -1.25 20.60 -18.64
CA PRO A 536 -1.55 21.72 -17.77
C PRO A 536 -1.31 23.05 -18.49
N TYR A 537 -2.10 24.06 -18.15
CA TYR A 537 -2.01 25.42 -18.69
C TYR A 537 -2.22 26.45 -17.57
N PRO A 538 -1.50 27.58 -17.54
CA PRO A 538 -1.62 28.56 -16.46
C PRO A 538 -3.03 29.15 -16.35
N LEU A 539 -3.47 29.46 -15.13
CA LEU A 539 -4.80 30.03 -14.89
C LEU A 539 -4.77 31.55 -14.91
N ARG A 540 -5.79 32.17 -15.51
CA ARG A 540 -5.98 33.62 -15.40
C ARG A 540 -6.62 33.94 -14.05
N LEU A 541 -5.86 34.57 -13.16
CA LEU A 541 -6.26 34.92 -11.79
C LEU A 541 -5.94 36.40 -11.52
N PRO A 542 -6.46 37.03 -10.44
CA PRO A 542 -6.11 38.41 -10.11
C PRO A 542 -4.59 38.67 -10.00
N GLN A 543 -3.84 37.69 -9.50
CA GLN A 543 -2.37 37.71 -9.38
C GLN A 543 -1.64 37.26 -10.65
N GLN A 544 -2.38 36.69 -11.62
CA GLN A 544 -1.87 36.30 -12.94
C GLN A 544 -2.83 36.80 -14.03
N PRO A 545 -2.97 38.13 -14.20
CA PRO A 545 -4.07 38.71 -14.98
C PRO A 545 -3.91 38.55 -16.49
N VAL A 546 -2.69 38.29 -16.95
CA VAL A 546 -2.34 38.03 -18.35
C VAL A 546 -1.95 36.56 -18.46
N VAL A 547 -2.67 35.81 -19.30
CA VAL A 547 -2.33 34.45 -19.71
C VAL A 547 -2.83 34.27 -21.14
N GLU A 548 -1.93 34.37 -22.12
CA GLU A 548 -2.28 34.41 -23.54
C GLU A 548 -1.47 33.38 -24.32
N LEU A 549 -2.14 32.37 -24.88
CA LEU A 549 -1.52 31.34 -25.70
C LEU A 549 -0.97 31.97 -26.99
N THR A 550 0.35 31.89 -27.19
CA THR A 550 1.02 32.38 -28.40
C THR A 550 1.23 31.28 -29.42
N ALA A 551 1.62 30.08 -28.98
CA ALA A 551 1.87 28.92 -29.84
C ALA A 551 1.62 27.59 -29.12
N CYS A 552 1.35 26.53 -29.88
CA CYS A 552 1.34 25.15 -29.40
C CYS A 552 1.83 24.19 -30.48
N ASN A 553 2.43 23.09 -30.07
CA ASN A 553 2.89 22.01 -30.93
C ASN A 553 2.36 20.66 -30.42
N PRO A 554 1.57 19.93 -31.21
CA PRO A 554 1.08 20.30 -32.54
C PRO A 554 0.09 21.48 -32.49
N SER A 555 -0.11 22.16 -33.62
CA SER A 555 -1.01 23.33 -33.71
C SER A 555 -2.48 22.97 -33.39
N GLU A 556 -2.81 21.71 -33.60
CA GLU A 556 -4.09 21.03 -33.40
C GLU A 556 -4.46 20.89 -31.91
N LEU A 557 -3.54 21.18 -30.98
CA LEU A 557 -3.86 21.28 -29.56
C LEU A 557 -4.79 22.47 -29.27
N ARG A 558 -4.68 23.56 -30.04
CA ARG A 558 -5.35 24.84 -29.73
C ARG A 558 -6.86 24.75 -29.47
N PRO A 559 -7.66 23.97 -30.24
CA PRO A 559 -9.10 23.82 -29.98
C PRO A 559 -9.44 23.08 -28.68
N TYR A 560 -8.50 22.33 -28.11
CA TYR A 560 -8.67 21.58 -26.87
C TYR A 560 -8.26 22.37 -25.63
N LEU A 561 -7.75 23.60 -25.80
CA LEU A 561 -7.46 24.48 -24.68
C LEU A 561 -8.76 24.88 -23.97
N SER A 562 -8.85 24.55 -22.69
CA SER A 562 -9.85 25.05 -21.75
C SER A 562 -9.18 25.95 -20.72
N PRO A 563 -9.08 27.28 -20.98
CA PRO A 563 -8.35 28.19 -20.12
C PRO A 563 -8.89 28.26 -18.68
N HIS A 564 -10.20 28.09 -18.52
CA HIS A 564 -10.84 28.09 -17.20
C HIS A 564 -10.56 26.82 -16.40
N ALA A 565 -10.38 25.67 -17.07
CA ALA A 565 -9.97 24.44 -16.40
C ALA A 565 -8.47 24.42 -16.12
N GLY A 566 -7.68 25.21 -16.85
CA GLY A 566 -6.21 25.22 -16.77
C GLY A 566 -5.58 24.03 -17.48
N PHE A 567 -6.19 23.55 -18.58
CA PHE A 567 -5.67 22.41 -19.34
C PHE A 567 -5.94 22.53 -20.84
N PHE A 568 -5.07 21.91 -21.65
CA PHE A 568 -5.48 21.30 -22.90
C PHE A 568 -6.15 19.97 -22.55
N TYR A 569 -7.46 19.88 -22.79
CA TYR A 569 -8.28 18.83 -22.21
C TYR A 569 -8.60 17.72 -23.20
N ALA A 570 -8.20 16.50 -22.88
CA ALA A 570 -8.52 15.27 -23.62
C ALA A 570 -8.17 15.32 -25.12
N TYR A 571 -7.02 15.89 -25.49
CA TYR A 571 -6.57 15.91 -26.89
C TYR A 571 -6.32 14.48 -27.40
N PRO A 572 -6.95 14.05 -28.52
CA PRO A 572 -6.76 12.72 -29.06
C PRO A 572 -5.39 12.58 -29.71
N CYS A 573 -4.65 11.56 -29.29
CA CYS A 573 -3.38 11.15 -29.91
C CYS A 573 -3.34 9.61 -30.01
N SER A 574 -2.28 9.07 -30.60
CA SER A 574 -2.00 7.63 -30.59
C SER A 574 -0.56 7.35 -30.17
N ILE A 575 -0.35 6.17 -29.58
CA ILE A 575 0.97 5.59 -29.31
C ILE A 575 1.18 4.50 -30.35
N GLU A 576 2.07 4.74 -31.31
CA GLU A 576 2.41 3.77 -32.34
C GLU A 576 3.58 2.89 -31.89
N PRO A 577 3.65 1.60 -32.30
CA PRO A 577 4.73 0.70 -31.91
C PRO A 577 6.15 1.16 -32.31
N ALA A 578 6.26 2.06 -33.29
CA ALA A 578 7.54 2.62 -33.74
C ALA A 578 7.94 3.91 -33.02
N ASP A 579 7.06 4.47 -32.18
CA ASP A 579 7.34 5.70 -31.47
C ASP A 579 8.32 5.45 -30.34
N GLU A 580 9.44 6.18 -30.34
CA GLU A 580 10.33 6.21 -29.18
C GLU A 580 9.79 7.19 -28.13
N THR A 581 9.35 8.37 -28.58
CA THR A 581 8.86 9.44 -27.72
C THR A 581 7.74 10.24 -28.38
N LEU A 582 6.77 10.69 -27.58
CA LEU A 582 5.78 11.69 -27.97
C LEU A 582 6.10 13.03 -27.30
N GLU A 583 6.17 14.11 -28.06
CA GLU A 583 6.48 15.45 -27.54
C GLU A 583 5.36 16.44 -27.85
N PHE A 584 4.94 17.18 -26.83
CA PHE A 584 3.91 18.20 -26.93
C PHE A 584 4.36 19.45 -26.19
N SER A 585 4.08 20.63 -26.75
CA SER A 585 4.50 21.88 -26.11
C SER A 585 3.54 23.03 -26.37
N TYR A 586 3.65 24.06 -25.54
CA TYR A 586 3.00 25.34 -25.78
C TYR A 586 3.85 26.50 -25.26
N SER A 587 3.59 27.67 -25.82
CA SER A 587 4.12 28.94 -25.35
C SER A 587 2.96 29.90 -25.06
N CYS A 588 3.08 30.65 -23.96
CA CYS A 588 2.13 31.71 -23.63
C CYS A 588 2.83 32.93 -23.04
N GLU A 589 2.22 34.09 -23.16
CA GLU A 589 2.58 35.27 -22.39
C GLU A 589 1.85 35.24 -21.06
N ILE A 590 2.60 35.46 -19.98
CA ILE A 590 2.03 35.59 -18.63
C ILE A 590 2.54 36.85 -17.93
N GLU A 591 1.75 37.38 -17.01
CA GLU A 591 2.18 38.40 -16.06
C GLU A 591 1.91 37.90 -14.65
N VAL A 592 2.94 37.81 -13.80
CA VAL A 592 2.84 37.30 -12.43
C VAL A 592 3.10 38.45 -11.46
N HIS A 593 2.16 38.69 -10.55
CA HIS A 593 2.22 39.76 -9.57
C HIS A 593 2.84 39.25 -8.26
N ASN A 594 3.71 40.07 -7.69
CA ASN A 594 4.08 39.99 -6.29
C ASN A 594 2.88 40.49 -5.49
N LEU A 595 2.36 39.70 -4.55
CA LEU A 595 1.32 40.19 -3.65
C LEU A 595 1.99 41.15 -2.64
N PRO A 596 1.84 42.46 -2.85
CA PRO A 596 1.24 43.27 -1.81
C PRO A 596 0.27 44.28 -2.44
N MET A 597 -0.98 43.88 -2.71
CA MET A 597 -2.04 44.85 -3.01
C MET A 597 -2.69 45.35 -1.72
N ALA A 598 -1.91 46.09 -0.90
CA ALA A 598 -2.50 46.92 0.14
C ALA A 598 -3.49 47.90 -0.51
N GLY A 599 -4.78 47.82 -0.15
CA GLY A 599 -5.77 48.83 -0.50
C GLY A 599 -6.86 48.44 -1.49
N ARG A 600 -6.95 47.17 -1.95
CA ARG A 600 -8.23 46.68 -2.47
C ARG A 600 -9.03 46.12 -1.31
N VAL A 601 -10.09 46.83 -0.93
CA VAL A 601 -11.20 46.24 -0.16
C VAL A 601 -11.65 45.04 -0.97
N SER A 602 -11.30 43.83 -0.53
CA SER A 602 -11.84 42.64 -1.15
C SER A 602 -13.34 42.66 -0.97
N GLU A 603 -14.08 42.23 -1.98
CA GLU A 603 -15.49 41.94 -1.77
C GLU A 603 -15.61 40.92 -0.61
N PRO A 604 -16.55 41.13 0.32
CA PRO A 604 -16.80 40.19 1.40
C PRO A 604 -17.20 38.84 0.82
N LEU A 605 -16.65 37.76 1.38
CA LEU A 605 -17.09 36.41 1.03
C LEU A 605 -18.60 36.28 1.30
N THR A 606 -19.32 35.66 0.36
CA THR A 606 -20.70 35.27 0.61
C THR A 606 -20.76 34.27 1.77
N PRO A 607 -21.89 34.14 2.48
CA PRO A 607 -22.02 33.12 3.54
C PRO A 607 -21.74 31.68 3.07
N SER A 608 -21.98 31.40 1.79
CA SER A 608 -21.67 30.09 1.19
C SER A 608 -20.18 29.88 1.00
N GLU A 609 -19.47 30.90 0.47
CA GLU A 609 -18.01 30.84 0.33
C GLU A 609 -17.32 30.80 1.67
N HIS A 610 -17.79 31.58 2.65
CA HIS A 610 -17.24 31.54 4.00
C HIS A 610 -17.34 30.13 4.59
N ARG A 611 -18.52 29.49 4.52
CA ARG A 611 -18.67 28.09 4.96
C ARG A 611 -17.74 27.15 4.20
N HIS A 612 -17.70 27.24 2.88
CA HIS A 612 -16.85 26.37 2.07
C HIS A 612 -15.35 26.49 2.41
N TYR A 613 -14.86 27.72 2.62
CA TYR A 613 -13.46 27.98 2.94
C TYR A 613 -13.11 27.81 4.42
N THR A 614 -14.08 27.54 5.29
CA THR A 614 -13.89 27.17 6.70
C THR A 614 -14.26 25.71 7.00
N GLU A 615 -14.76 24.98 6.01
CA GLU A 615 -15.15 23.58 6.14
C GLU A 615 -13.93 22.67 6.36
N VAL A 616 -14.03 21.83 7.38
CA VAL A 616 -13.02 20.86 7.80
C VAL A 616 -13.73 19.62 8.37
N GLU A 617 -13.11 18.46 8.24
CA GLU A 617 -13.66 17.19 8.74
C GLU A 617 -13.86 17.23 10.27
N ASP A 618 -14.98 16.71 10.77
CA ASP A 618 -15.29 16.71 12.22
C ASP A 618 -14.21 15.99 13.05
N SER A 619 -13.59 14.95 12.48
CA SER A 619 -12.49 14.20 13.08
C SER A 619 -11.29 15.07 13.44
N LEU A 620 -10.97 16.07 12.61
CA LEU A 620 -9.89 17.04 12.89
C LEU A 620 -10.24 17.95 14.06
N GLY A 621 -11.50 18.40 14.15
CA GLY A 621 -11.97 19.24 15.26
C GLY A 621 -12.02 18.52 16.60
N GLN A 622 -12.06 17.19 16.60
CA GLN A 622 -12.06 16.35 17.80
C GLN A 622 -10.67 15.79 18.13
N SER A 623 -9.68 15.98 17.26
CA SER A 623 -8.33 15.45 17.45
C SER A 623 -7.64 16.10 18.64
N ARG A 624 -7.29 15.30 19.64
CA ARG A 624 -6.60 15.80 20.84
C ARG A 624 -5.25 16.44 20.50
N LEU A 625 -4.51 15.86 19.57
CA LEU A 625 -3.23 16.40 19.08
C LEU A 625 -3.39 17.82 18.53
N VAL A 626 -4.40 18.04 17.69
CA VAL A 626 -4.67 19.36 17.08
C VAL A 626 -5.12 20.36 18.14
N LEU A 627 -6.04 19.95 19.03
CA LEU A 627 -6.56 20.81 20.10
C LEU A 627 -5.46 21.22 21.09
N ASP A 628 -4.59 20.30 21.51
CA ASP A 628 -3.48 20.58 22.42
C ASP A 628 -2.43 21.49 21.76
N PHE A 629 -2.12 21.26 20.48
CA PHE A 629 -1.24 22.13 19.71
C PHE A 629 -1.79 23.56 19.61
N LEU A 630 -3.06 23.73 19.21
CA LEU A 630 -3.69 25.04 19.10
C LEU A 630 -3.80 25.74 20.46
N ALA A 631 -4.09 25.01 21.54
CA ALA A 631 -4.12 25.56 22.90
C ALA A 631 -2.74 26.08 23.35
N GLY A 632 -1.66 25.39 22.96
CA GLY A 632 -0.28 25.80 23.25
C GLY A 632 0.16 27.09 22.54
N LEU A 633 -0.57 27.54 21.52
CA LEU A 633 -0.30 28.79 20.79
C LEU A 633 -0.96 30.03 21.41
N HIS A 634 -1.79 29.85 22.46
CA HIS A 634 -2.49 30.94 23.15
C HIS A 634 -3.24 31.89 22.20
N LEU A 635 -4.03 31.30 21.29
CA LEU A 635 -4.75 32.02 20.22
C LEU A 635 -6.09 32.63 20.66
N ASP A 636 -6.47 32.41 21.92
CA ASP A 636 -7.72 32.83 22.55
C ASP A 636 -7.67 34.25 23.14
N GLU A 637 -6.52 34.91 23.11
CA GLU A 637 -6.35 36.30 23.51
C GLU A 637 -7.30 37.24 22.73
N PRO A 638 -8.21 37.99 23.40
CA PRO A 638 -9.21 38.85 22.72
C PRO A 638 -8.63 39.96 21.84
N SER A 639 -7.34 40.30 22.02
CA SER A 639 -6.63 41.30 21.25
C SER A 639 -6.10 40.81 19.90
N LEU A 640 -6.09 39.49 19.64
CA LEU A 640 -5.55 38.94 18.40
C LEU A 640 -6.55 39.03 17.26
N SER A 641 -6.14 39.68 16.17
CA SER A 641 -6.83 39.58 14.89
C SER A 641 -6.68 38.17 14.30
N ASP A 642 -7.50 37.84 13.30
CA ASP A 642 -7.33 36.57 12.58
C ASP A 642 -5.99 36.50 11.84
N VAL A 643 -5.45 37.63 11.39
CA VAL A 643 -4.09 37.71 10.83
C VAL A 643 -3.04 37.38 11.88
N ASP A 644 -3.19 37.86 13.12
CA ASP A 644 -2.25 37.57 14.21
C ASP A 644 -2.27 36.10 14.58
N LYS A 645 -3.45 35.48 14.64
CA LYS A 645 -3.59 34.04 14.91
C LYS A 645 -2.94 33.20 13.81
N ALA A 646 -3.24 33.53 12.55
CA ALA A 646 -2.66 32.89 11.38
C ALA A 646 -1.12 33.04 11.37
N ARG A 647 -0.60 34.22 11.71
CA ARG A 647 0.84 34.48 11.81
C ARG A 647 1.51 33.66 12.91
N ARG A 648 0.96 33.65 14.12
CA ARG A 648 1.47 32.83 15.24
C ARG A 648 1.52 31.35 14.86
N LEU A 649 0.47 30.84 14.20
CA LEU A 649 0.42 29.48 13.69
C LEU A 649 1.51 29.21 12.64
N TYR A 650 1.65 30.10 11.65
CA TYR A 650 2.68 29.98 10.60
C TYR A 650 4.08 29.96 11.19
N GLU A 651 4.41 30.92 12.08
CA GLU A 651 5.73 31.04 12.68
C GLU A 651 6.08 29.80 13.51
N ASN A 652 5.11 29.23 14.24
CA ASN A 652 5.33 28.00 14.99
C ASN A 652 5.67 26.82 14.06
N LEU A 653 4.89 26.62 12.99
CA LEU A 653 5.14 25.57 12.01
C LEU A 653 6.46 25.81 11.26
N ALA A 654 6.70 27.01 10.75
CA ALA A 654 7.88 27.30 9.97
C ALA A 654 9.20 27.20 10.77
N ARG A 655 9.14 27.38 12.10
CA ARG A 655 10.30 27.26 13.00
C ARG A 655 10.48 25.87 13.62
N SER A 656 9.45 25.04 13.58
CA SER A 656 9.51 23.68 14.15
C SER A 656 9.72 22.59 13.10
N LYS A 657 9.71 22.95 11.81
CA LYS A 657 9.75 22.00 10.71
C LYS A 657 10.98 22.17 9.82
N ARG A 658 11.39 21.07 9.21
CA ARG A 658 12.44 20.96 8.19
C ARG A 658 11.84 20.53 6.87
N PHE A 659 12.51 20.89 5.78
CA PHE A 659 12.10 20.42 4.46
C PHE A 659 12.62 19.01 4.19
N GLN A 660 11.72 18.04 3.97
CA GLN A 660 12.07 16.69 3.50
C GLN A 660 11.01 16.16 2.54
N LYS A 661 11.41 15.21 1.67
CA LYS A 661 10.48 14.41 0.86
C LYS A 661 9.93 13.28 1.73
N THR A 662 8.60 13.21 1.88
CA THR A 662 7.89 12.21 2.69
C THR A 662 7.23 11.17 1.79
N ASN A 663 6.97 9.94 2.28
CA ASN A 663 6.28 8.88 1.53
C ASN A 663 4.79 8.81 1.92
N GLU A 664 4.06 9.88 1.60
CA GLU A 664 2.66 10.04 2.00
C GLU A 664 1.74 9.17 1.14
N LYS A 665 1.09 8.18 1.76
CA LYS A 665 0.05 7.36 1.09
C LYS A 665 -1.29 8.11 0.97
N CYS A 666 -1.48 9.19 1.71
CA CYS A 666 -2.65 10.04 1.67
C CYS A 666 -2.23 11.50 1.91
N GLN A 667 -2.88 12.44 1.23
CA GLN A 667 -2.61 13.87 1.38
C GLN A 667 -3.88 14.67 1.69
N CYS A 668 -4.89 14.07 2.32
CA CYS A 668 -6.06 14.82 2.78
C CYS A 668 -5.70 15.77 3.96
N LEU A 669 -6.61 16.67 4.31
CA LEU A 669 -6.37 17.65 5.40
C LEU A 669 -6.03 16.96 6.73
N ALA A 670 -6.74 15.88 7.07
CA ALA A 670 -6.49 15.16 8.31
C ALA A 670 -5.10 14.51 8.34
N CYS A 671 -4.73 13.82 7.25
CA CYS A 671 -3.44 13.16 7.14
C CYS A 671 -2.28 14.17 7.18
N SER A 672 -2.35 15.23 6.36
CA SER A 672 -1.31 16.26 6.33
C SER A 672 -1.16 17.00 7.66
N THR A 673 -2.26 17.30 8.36
CA THR A 673 -2.24 17.94 9.69
C THR A 673 -1.58 17.04 10.71
N SER A 674 -2.00 15.77 10.77
CA SER A 674 -1.45 14.82 11.74
C SER A 674 0.03 14.56 11.50
N MET A 675 0.46 14.39 10.24
CA MET A 675 1.87 14.26 9.89
C MET A 675 2.67 15.47 10.32
N THR A 676 2.20 16.67 9.97
CA THR A 676 2.89 17.91 10.32
C THR A 676 3.04 18.07 11.83
N LEU A 677 2.08 17.62 12.64
CA LEU A 677 2.17 17.76 14.09
C LEU A 677 3.03 16.70 14.78
N ASN A 678 3.23 15.52 14.18
CA ASN A 678 4.00 14.41 14.76
C ASN A 678 5.44 14.29 14.27
N ASP A 679 5.73 14.84 13.08
CA ASP A 679 7.05 14.80 12.45
C ASP A 679 7.70 16.19 12.52
N ASP A 680 9.01 16.26 12.60
CA ASP A 680 9.76 17.52 12.48
C ASP A 680 10.04 17.90 11.01
N SER A 681 9.50 17.13 10.07
CA SER A 681 9.69 17.30 8.64
C SER A 681 8.38 17.53 7.86
N GLY A 682 8.49 18.08 6.65
CA GLY A 682 7.38 18.22 5.73
C GLY A 682 7.75 18.89 4.41
N HIS A 683 6.94 18.67 3.37
CA HIS A 683 7.05 19.39 2.11
C HIS A 683 5.89 20.35 1.89
N CYS A 684 5.95 21.11 0.79
CA CYS A 684 5.02 22.21 0.49
C CYS A 684 3.52 21.81 0.61
N ILE A 685 3.12 20.66 0.06
CA ILE A 685 1.72 20.19 0.17
C ILE A 685 1.32 19.90 1.63
N THR A 686 2.10 19.10 2.36
CA THR A 686 1.81 18.67 3.74
C THR A 686 1.67 19.85 4.69
N LEU A 687 2.66 20.76 4.67
CA LEU A 687 2.69 21.94 5.53
C LEU A 687 1.55 22.90 5.18
N SER A 688 1.29 23.12 3.89
CA SER A 688 0.20 23.98 3.43
C SER A 688 -1.18 23.44 3.82
N ARG A 689 -1.41 22.14 3.64
CA ARG A 689 -2.69 21.51 4.01
C ARG A 689 -2.92 21.49 5.52
N ALA A 690 -1.87 21.23 6.30
CA ALA A 690 -1.93 21.32 7.76
C ALA A 690 -2.25 22.74 8.25
N TYR A 691 -1.53 23.73 7.73
CA TYR A 691 -1.76 25.14 8.04
C TYR A 691 -3.17 25.58 7.66
N MET A 692 -3.64 25.21 6.46
CA MET A 692 -4.99 25.49 5.99
C MET A 692 -6.04 24.86 6.92
N ALA A 693 -5.90 23.57 7.26
CA ALA A 693 -6.85 22.88 8.14
C ALA A 693 -6.97 23.55 9.51
N MET A 694 -5.85 23.95 10.11
CA MET A 694 -5.84 24.65 11.40
C MET A 694 -6.40 26.07 11.31
N CYS A 695 -6.12 26.82 10.24
CA CYS A 695 -6.78 28.10 9.97
C CYS A 695 -8.31 27.93 9.90
N ARG A 696 -8.78 26.90 9.20
CA ARG A 696 -10.23 26.61 9.07
C ARG A 696 -10.88 26.27 10.40
N LEU A 697 -10.20 25.49 11.26
CA LEU A 697 -10.66 25.21 12.63
C LEU A 697 -10.77 26.47 13.50
N LEU A 698 -9.90 27.47 13.26
CA LEU A 698 -9.98 28.78 13.91
C LEU A 698 -11.06 29.69 13.31
N GLY A 699 -11.82 29.22 12.31
CA GLY A 699 -12.83 29.99 11.60
C GLY A 699 -12.26 30.93 10.54
N ILE A 700 -10.97 30.85 10.23
CA ILE A 700 -10.29 31.68 9.24
C ILE A 700 -10.46 31.04 7.86
N PRO A 701 -11.14 31.68 6.90
CA PRO A 701 -11.34 31.10 5.59
C PRO A 701 -9.99 30.95 4.86
N ALA A 702 -9.67 29.74 4.40
CA ALA A 702 -8.39 29.44 3.75
C ALA A 702 -8.58 28.50 2.56
N ARG A 703 -7.76 28.70 1.52
CA ARG A 703 -7.78 27.89 0.30
C ARG A 703 -6.38 27.49 -0.15
N GLU A 704 -6.31 26.34 -0.79
CA GLU A 704 -5.11 25.82 -1.43
C GLU A 704 -4.91 26.46 -2.79
N VAL A 705 -3.66 26.81 -3.10
CA VAL A 705 -3.23 27.28 -4.42
C VAL A 705 -2.05 26.43 -4.90
N THR A 706 -2.02 26.13 -6.19
CA THR A 706 -0.99 25.29 -6.81
C THR A 706 -0.34 26.01 -7.99
N GLY A 707 0.93 25.72 -8.23
CA GLY A 707 1.71 26.36 -9.29
C GLY A 707 3.05 25.70 -9.57
N GLY A 708 3.83 26.35 -10.41
CA GLY A 708 5.16 25.93 -10.81
C GLY A 708 6.22 26.98 -10.47
N LEU A 709 7.42 26.49 -10.16
CA LEU A 709 8.59 27.30 -9.85
C LEU A 709 9.71 26.98 -10.84
N ALA A 710 10.11 27.94 -11.68
CA ALA A 710 11.29 27.80 -12.53
C ALA A 710 12.54 28.24 -11.74
N VAL A 711 13.18 27.30 -11.04
CA VAL A 711 14.21 27.62 -10.03
C VAL A 711 15.63 27.76 -10.58
N ALA A 712 15.92 27.28 -11.79
CA ALA A 712 17.28 27.24 -12.33
C ALA A 712 17.55 28.37 -13.34
N PRO A 713 18.51 29.27 -13.10
CA PRO A 713 18.95 30.25 -14.10
C PRO A 713 19.55 29.55 -15.34
N GLN A 714 19.06 29.89 -16.53
CA GLN A 714 19.57 29.42 -17.83
C GLN A 714 20.21 30.55 -18.67
N GLY A 715 20.17 31.78 -18.14
CA GLY A 715 20.70 33.00 -18.75
C GLY A 715 20.36 34.22 -17.87
N PRO A 716 20.71 35.44 -18.30
CA PRO A 716 20.44 36.67 -17.55
C PRO A 716 18.95 36.90 -17.26
N ASP A 717 18.10 36.58 -18.24
CA ASP A 717 16.67 36.86 -18.24
C ASP A 717 15.85 35.58 -18.49
N ARG A 718 16.44 34.42 -18.26
CA ARG A 718 15.82 33.12 -18.56
C ARG A 718 16.01 32.14 -17.42
N TYR A 719 14.91 31.54 -17.00
CA TYR A 719 14.85 30.57 -15.92
C TYR A 719 14.15 29.32 -16.41
N GLY A 720 14.51 28.17 -15.88
CA GLY A 720 13.84 26.93 -16.22
C GLY A 720 13.80 25.94 -15.08
N ILE A 721 13.00 24.91 -15.27
CA ILE A 721 12.98 23.70 -14.45
C ILE A 721 12.67 22.53 -15.37
N SER A 722 13.25 21.38 -15.05
CA SER A 722 12.92 20.13 -15.70
C SER A 722 12.62 19.10 -14.62
N THR A 723 11.71 18.17 -14.92
CA THR A 723 11.35 17.09 -14.02
C THR A 723 11.26 15.79 -14.81
N TYR A 724 11.51 14.67 -14.12
CA TYR A 724 11.34 13.32 -14.65
C TYR A 724 10.35 12.59 -13.74
N ASP A 725 9.31 12.01 -14.33
CA ASP A 725 8.19 11.33 -13.65
C ASP A 725 7.59 12.13 -12.48
N ASN A 726 7.55 13.46 -12.62
CA ASN A 726 6.90 14.36 -11.69
C ASN A 726 6.31 15.55 -12.46
N PRO A 727 5.11 16.04 -12.10
CA PRO A 727 4.56 17.25 -12.70
C PRO A 727 5.35 18.50 -12.26
N ILE A 728 5.53 19.46 -13.18
CA ILE A 728 6.18 20.75 -12.84
C ILE A 728 5.27 21.62 -11.97
N PHE A 729 3.98 21.63 -12.26
CA PHE A 729 3.02 22.49 -11.60
C PHE A 729 2.46 21.85 -10.31
N GLY A 730 3.34 21.33 -9.44
CA GLY A 730 2.92 20.64 -8.21
C GLY A 730 3.20 21.40 -6.92
N HIS A 731 3.76 22.62 -7.00
CA HIS A 731 4.10 23.38 -5.80
C HIS A 731 2.86 24.01 -5.18
N THR A 732 2.67 23.84 -3.88
CA THR A 732 1.44 24.20 -3.18
C THR A 732 1.70 25.19 -2.05
N TRP A 733 0.83 26.21 -1.95
CA TRP A 733 0.79 27.18 -0.86
C TRP A 733 -0.67 27.50 -0.46
N VAL A 734 -0.84 28.34 0.56
CA VAL A 734 -2.17 28.70 1.08
C VAL A 734 -2.46 30.17 0.83
N GLU A 735 -3.72 30.50 0.57
CA GLU A 735 -4.22 31.87 0.74
C GLU A 735 -5.27 31.88 1.85
N LEU A 736 -5.15 32.79 2.80
CA LEU A 736 -6.13 33.04 3.85
C LEU A 736 -6.87 34.34 3.59
N TYR A 737 -8.17 34.36 3.85
CA TYR A 737 -9.01 35.53 3.66
C TYR A 737 -9.23 36.25 4.99
N THR A 738 -9.02 37.56 5.00
CA THR A 738 -9.53 38.42 6.07
C THR A 738 -10.31 39.59 5.48
N SER A 739 -11.23 40.17 6.25
CA SER A 739 -11.95 41.38 5.84
C SER A 739 -11.04 42.59 5.66
N GLU A 740 -9.86 42.59 6.29
CA GLU A 740 -8.91 43.71 6.27
C GLU A 740 -7.99 43.65 5.05
N THR A 741 -7.52 42.45 4.69
CA THR A 741 -6.48 42.25 3.67
C THR A 741 -6.97 41.55 2.42
N GLY A 742 -8.17 40.97 2.43
CA GLY A 742 -8.59 40.01 1.40
C GLY A 742 -7.76 38.73 1.46
N TRP A 743 -7.53 38.11 0.29
CA TRP A 743 -6.70 36.91 0.16
C TRP A 743 -5.21 37.24 0.35
N LEU A 744 -4.64 36.75 1.44
CA LEU A 744 -3.25 36.88 1.85
C LEU A 744 -2.52 35.55 1.65
N PRO A 745 -1.40 35.50 0.91
CA PRO A 745 -0.67 34.27 0.65
C PRO A 745 0.21 33.89 1.84
N VAL A 746 0.37 32.59 2.08
CA VAL A 746 1.29 32.02 3.07
C VAL A 746 2.03 30.85 2.45
N GLU A 747 3.35 30.92 2.49
CA GLU A 747 4.26 29.97 1.86
C GLU A 747 5.35 29.49 2.83
N PHE A 748 5.66 28.20 2.78
CA PHE A 748 6.64 27.53 3.64
C PHE A 748 8.03 27.38 2.98
N HIS A 749 8.22 27.85 1.75
CA HIS A 749 9.51 27.83 1.05
C HIS A 749 10.62 28.52 1.87
N GLY A 750 10.30 29.46 2.76
CA GLY A 750 11.27 30.05 3.69
C GLY A 750 12.02 29.00 4.54
N ILE A 751 11.41 27.86 4.86
CA ILE A 751 12.08 26.74 5.55
C ILE A 751 13.27 26.23 4.75
N ALA A 752 13.09 26.01 3.44
CA ALA A 752 14.12 25.50 2.53
C ALA A 752 15.23 26.53 2.21
N LEU A 753 15.04 27.79 2.64
CA LEU A 753 15.97 28.90 2.41
C LEU A 753 16.63 29.42 3.68
N GLY A 754 16.21 28.90 4.84
CA GLY A 754 16.72 29.31 6.14
C GLY A 754 17.55 28.21 6.81
N SER A 755 17.95 28.49 8.04
CA SER A 755 18.73 27.62 8.91
C SER A 755 18.07 26.26 9.15
N HIS A 756 16.75 26.19 9.05
CA HIS A 756 15.96 24.95 9.18
C HIS A 756 16.22 23.96 8.04
N ALA A 757 16.79 24.39 6.91
CA ALA A 757 17.27 23.50 5.85
C ALA A 757 18.70 23.00 6.08
N MET A 758 19.47 23.65 6.96
CA MET A 758 20.87 23.28 7.20
C MET A 758 20.98 22.10 8.17
N THR A 759 22.00 21.28 7.98
CA THR A 759 22.46 20.25 8.93
C THR A 759 23.90 20.58 9.36
N ALA A 760 24.50 19.71 10.18
CA ALA A 760 25.93 19.77 10.44
C ALA A 760 26.75 19.57 9.15
N ASP A 761 26.21 18.82 8.18
CA ASP A 761 26.99 18.24 7.09
C ASP A 761 26.70 18.83 5.71
N ASN A 762 25.54 19.46 5.47
CA ASN A 762 25.13 19.88 4.12
C ASN A 762 25.60 21.27 3.67
N VAL A 763 26.28 22.03 4.54
CA VAL A 763 26.91 23.30 4.19
C VAL A 763 28.35 23.31 4.70
N ALA A 764 29.29 23.20 3.76
CA ALA A 764 30.73 23.21 4.01
C ALA A 764 31.32 24.62 3.95
N ASP A 765 30.76 25.53 3.13
CA ASP A 765 31.19 26.93 3.04
C ASP A 765 30.74 27.74 4.29
N PRO A 766 31.66 28.18 5.17
CA PRO A 766 31.30 28.92 6.39
C PRO A 766 30.64 30.26 6.11
N LEU A 767 31.00 30.93 5.00
CA LEU A 767 30.39 32.21 4.63
C LEU A 767 28.96 32.01 4.12
N LEU A 768 28.71 30.90 3.43
CA LEU A 768 27.36 30.53 3.01
C LEU A 768 26.50 30.19 4.23
N ARG A 769 27.02 29.40 5.17
CA ARG A 769 26.32 29.07 6.43
C ARG A 769 25.90 30.32 7.19
N GLN A 770 26.84 31.25 7.42
CA GLN A 770 26.54 32.51 8.09
C GLN A 770 25.48 33.32 7.33
N ARG A 771 25.57 33.38 5.99
CA ARG A 771 24.57 34.07 5.18
C ARG A 771 23.17 33.46 5.31
N ILE A 772 23.06 32.13 5.32
CA ILE A 772 21.77 31.44 5.51
C ILE A 772 21.20 31.82 6.87
N GLU A 773 22.00 31.80 7.93
CA GLU A 773 21.59 32.20 9.28
C GLU A 773 21.11 33.66 9.30
N ASP A 774 21.89 34.58 8.75
CA ASP A 774 21.58 36.02 8.70
C ASP A 774 20.28 36.33 7.93
N HIS A 775 19.94 35.53 6.91
CA HIS A 775 18.81 35.78 6.03
C HIS A 775 17.54 34.98 6.39
N SER A 776 17.63 34.01 7.30
CA SER A 776 16.55 33.06 7.60
C SER A 776 15.24 33.75 8.00
N GLU A 777 15.32 34.66 8.96
CA GLU A 777 14.15 35.40 9.47
C GLU A 777 13.50 36.26 8.39
N ALA A 778 14.31 36.90 7.54
CA ALA A 778 13.82 37.73 6.46
C ALA A 778 13.00 36.95 5.43
N PHE A 779 13.34 35.67 5.17
CA PHE A 779 12.55 34.81 4.29
C PHE A 779 11.23 34.36 4.94
N LEU A 780 11.25 33.94 6.20
CA LEU A 780 10.04 33.55 6.93
C LEU A 780 9.06 34.73 7.01
N ASP A 781 9.54 35.92 7.35
CA ASP A 781 8.72 37.12 7.44
C ASP A 781 8.11 37.52 6.08
N TYR A 782 8.88 37.35 5.00
CA TYR A 782 8.45 37.72 3.65
C TYR A 782 7.32 36.81 3.15
N TYR A 783 7.48 35.49 3.27
CA TYR A 783 6.53 34.51 2.73
C TYR A 783 5.22 34.39 3.52
N PHE A 784 5.09 35.10 4.64
CA PHE A 784 3.79 35.43 5.23
C PHE A 784 3.28 36.76 4.66
N GLY A 785 2.45 36.68 3.63
CA GLY A 785 1.79 37.82 3.01
C GLY A 785 2.35 38.25 1.65
N HIS A 786 3.51 37.72 1.24
CA HIS A 786 4.10 37.99 -0.06
C HIS A 786 4.45 36.71 -0.82
N LEU A 787 4.51 36.83 -2.13
CA LEU A 787 5.03 35.83 -3.05
C LEU A 787 5.96 36.52 -4.03
N ASP A 788 7.01 35.84 -4.43
CA ASP A 788 7.87 36.32 -5.52
C ASP A 788 7.16 36.20 -6.89
N CYS A 789 7.55 37.06 -7.84
CA CYS A 789 6.86 37.17 -9.13
C CYS A 789 7.27 36.08 -10.14
N HIS A 790 7.81 34.94 -9.72
CA HIS A 790 8.20 33.82 -10.61
C HIS A 790 7.42 32.53 -10.35
N ARG A 791 6.34 32.61 -9.55
CA ARG A 791 5.41 31.52 -9.26
C ARG A 791 4.26 31.52 -10.24
N VAL A 792 4.27 30.59 -11.17
CA VAL A 792 3.21 30.45 -12.19
C VAL A 792 2.05 29.69 -11.58
N MET A 793 0.86 30.30 -11.54
CA MET A 793 -0.33 29.66 -10.97
C MET A 793 -1.05 28.76 -11.98
N CYS A 794 -1.39 27.55 -11.55
CA CYS A 794 -2.05 26.52 -12.34
C CYS A 794 -3.18 25.85 -11.56
N SER A 795 -3.99 25.03 -12.27
CA SER A 795 -5.04 24.26 -11.64
C SER A 795 -4.47 23.16 -10.73
N LYS A 796 -5.02 23.02 -9.52
CA LYS A 796 -4.66 21.94 -8.58
C LYS A 796 -4.85 20.55 -9.16
N SER A 797 -5.77 20.40 -10.12
CA SER A 797 -6.07 19.12 -10.77
C SER A 797 -4.88 18.53 -11.53
N VAL A 798 -3.78 19.27 -11.71
CA VAL A 798 -2.55 18.74 -12.30
C VAL A 798 -1.88 17.67 -11.42
N LEU A 799 -2.20 17.64 -10.13
CA LEU A 799 -1.78 16.59 -9.21
C LEU A 799 -2.65 15.32 -9.36
N ASP A 800 -3.87 15.46 -9.88
CA ASP A 800 -4.86 14.38 -9.93
C ASP A 800 -5.06 13.82 -11.35
N ILE A 801 -4.75 14.59 -12.39
CA ILE A 801 -4.95 14.24 -13.80
C ILE A 801 -3.60 13.93 -14.44
N PRO A 802 -3.32 12.66 -14.76
CA PRO A 802 -2.12 12.31 -15.50
C PRO A 802 -2.13 12.88 -16.92
N GLN A 803 -0.96 13.24 -17.43
CA GLN A 803 -0.84 14.01 -18.68
C GLN A 803 -1.15 13.17 -19.93
N LEU A 804 -0.93 11.86 -19.92
CA LEU A 804 -1.20 10.96 -21.05
C LEU A 804 -1.93 9.71 -20.57
N MET A 805 -3.15 9.49 -21.03
CA MET A 805 -3.98 8.37 -20.60
C MET A 805 -4.47 7.53 -21.78
N VAL A 806 -4.67 6.23 -21.57
CA VAL A 806 -5.20 5.27 -22.55
C VAL A 806 -6.52 4.67 -22.05
N PRO A 807 -7.43 4.22 -22.94
CA PRO A 807 -8.61 3.44 -22.53
C PRO A 807 -8.19 2.20 -21.73
N ASN A 808 -8.84 1.95 -20.60
CA ASN A 808 -8.52 0.82 -19.75
C ASN A 808 -8.69 -0.51 -20.53
N PRO A 809 -7.61 -1.28 -20.76
CA PRO A 809 -7.66 -2.49 -21.57
C PRO A 809 -8.51 -3.60 -20.91
N ASN A 810 -8.66 -3.56 -19.59
CA ASN A 810 -9.39 -4.54 -18.79
C ASN A 810 -10.90 -4.23 -18.67
N ALA A 811 -11.39 -3.14 -19.26
CA ALA A 811 -12.80 -2.77 -19.21
C ALA A 811 -13.63 -3.45 -20.33
N ALA A 812 -14.71 -4.13 -19.93
CA ALA A 812 -15.51 -5.02 -20.78
C ALA A 812 -16.46 -4.33 -21.80
N THR A 813 -16.64 -3.00 -21.76
CA THR A 813 -17.65 -2.30 -22.58
C THR A 813 -17.12 -1.02 -23.23
N GLU A 814 -17.18 -0.95 -24.56
CA GLU A 814 -17.17 0.30 -25.35
C GLU A 814 -18.58 0.92 -25.35
N PRO A 815 -18.78 2.26 -25.39
CA PRO A 815 -17.83 3.34 -25.75
C PRO A 815 -17.32 4.21 -24.59
N ASN A 816 -17.59 3.84 -23.33
CA ASN A 816 -17.25 4.63 -22.13
C ASN A 816 -16.16 3.97 -21.27
N ARG A 817 -15.12 3.41 -21.90
CA ARG A 817 -14.00 2.83 -21.13
C ARG A 817 -13.34 3.92 -20.28
N PRO A 818 -13.16 3.72 -18.96
CA PRO A 818 -12.44 4.67 -18.13
C PRO A 818 -10.99 4.79 -18.65
N LEU A 819 -10.44 5.99 -18.59
CA LEU A 819 -9.05 6.22 -18.96
C LEU A 819 -8.13 5.82 -17.78
N THR A 820 -6.97 5.27 -18.09
CA THR A 820 -5.92 4.92 -17.12
C THR A 820 -4.56 5.39 -17.64
N MET A 821 -3.59 5.53 -16.73
CA MET A 821 -2.19 5.68 -17.12
C MET A 821 -1.69 4.39 -17.80
N PRO A 822 -0.94 4.48 -18.91
CA PRO A 822 -0.26 3.32 -19.46
C PRO A 822 0.78 2.80 -18.47
N GLU A 823 0.82 1.47 -18.28
CA GLU A 823 1.87 0.83 -17.49
C GLU A 823 3.25 1.03 -18.16
N GLY A 824 4.27 1.32 -17.33
CA GLY A 824 5.64 1.55 -17.80
C GLY A 824 5.89 2.88 -18.50
N LEU A 825 4.93 3.81 -18.49
CA LEU A 825 5.10 5.14 -19.08
C LEU A 825 6.00 6.02 -18.20
N HIS A 826 7.12 6.46 -18.76
CA HIS A 826 7.96 7.51 -18.18
C HIS A 826 7.83 8.82 -18.95
N TYR A 827 8.03 9.95 -18.30
CA TYR A 827 7.93 11.26 -18.95
C TYR A 827 8.86 12.32 -18.37
N GLU A 828 9.15 13.31 -19.20
CA GLU A 828 9.87 14.53 -18.87
C GLU A 828 8.97 15.74 -19.06
N CYS A 829 9.09 16.69 -18.15
CA CYS A 829 8.48 18.00 -18.30
C CYS A 829 9.58 19.05 -18.29
N HIS A 830 9.45 20.08 -19.12
CA HIS A 830 10.33 21.23 -19.14
C HIS A 830 9.50 22.51 -19.11
N LEU A 831 9.85 23.44 -18.23
CA LEU A 831 9.25 24.77 -18.15
C LEU A 831 10.38 25.79 -18.27
N THR A 832 10.19 26.76 -19.15
CA THR A 832 11.09 27.91 -19.32
C THR A 832 10.30 29.20 -19.17
N LEU A 833 10.84 30.16 -18.42
CA LEU A 833 10.35 31.52 -18.27
C LEU A 833 11.41 32.48 -18.78
N GLU A 834 11.09 33.24 -19.83
CA GLU A 834 11.94 34.32 -20.35
C GLU A 834 11.33 35.67 -19.98
N CYS A 835 12.05 36.50 -19.22
CA CYS A 835 11.57 37.83 -18.85
C CYS A 835 11.34 38.70 -20.10
N ARG A 836 10.27 39.49 -20.07
CA ARG A 836 9.91 40.47 -21.09
C ARG A 836 10.01 41.90 -20.59
#